data_AF-A0AAX6MXR1-F1
#
_entry.id   AF-A0AAX6MXR1-F1
#
_cell.length_a   1.000
_cell.length_b   1.000
_cell.length_c   1.000
_cell.angle_alpha   90.00
_cell.angle_beta   90.00
_cell.angle_gamma   90.00
#
_symmetry.space_group_name_H-M   'P 1'
#
loop_
_entity.id
_entity.type
_entity.pdbx_description
1 polymer ?
#
loop_
_entity_poly.entity_id
_entity_poly.type
_entity_poly.pdbx_seq_one_letter_code
_entity_poly.pdbx_strand_id
1 'polypeptide(L)'
;MALLRLPNELLTLISNHLEIKDISRTCRSCRTLYHALDHILYRLIVNKSEVLFHAVEQGLAPVVEKLLIAGASPDQAMFTYPLYGAVESNSALQDYQLQLTLLEQQNRGIQRNGPRSSQDGLSGQPPSQFWTPLHLAAGLGDNYTVKLLLDHGANINALSHGFCRCEGTPKPRPGPYPELPPMNTAELPWWTPLHTAICHKKYSTAQILVTRGASFQVASRALGSSSNYVTALHSSSCENALDFSKFILEYYQPPINIEDHRGMGPLHWAYKAGHWDMAKWLVLNGADINAHDTNGCTLLLDACAAGRFEEALELIGLGANPSSGFNTTPLHCCCDFIVSPRYRDPPEAVRLAVVKRLVEAGADVNAKNRDDGDTALAVAAERGLVSTVEYLLDAGADLHARGSKGMTPLIRACMCGGQERYQHATVKLLLQRGASTTDVDNEGRNAMEIVCSSENGHPDKFAIIKLLLEYRSPHDASSSPTKSLIFPLFMSHRAEICEYLMKFNTRHPSKKELGSMIFEAIEERNPAYLQFALQFKDAVKVLATKKRLFHALEAGNFKVAHIILEAGAPWEHVSRSRWTSLHHACRGKNTMVVRMLLERGADPNQSTVTGDTPLDLALSQGDLAMFELLLDHGADPFPALVDKSIGKPHIGALLQAVRSKNPSIVEVIMKRDLFRSAPAVEQIRTMYYACNQDSTHECLEALLRGGVDPNMPLLRPCTLDYCLPLQIAKAKKNREAVQLLLKYGATPLE
;
A
#
# COMPACT_ATOMS: atom_id res chain seq x y z
N MET A 1 -24.34 18.59 -46.50
CA MET A 1 -23.41 19.22 -45.54
C MET A 1 -23.89 20.59 -45.03
N ALA A 2 -24.20 21.60 -45.87
CA ALA A 2 -24.81 22.85 -45.38
C ALA A 2 -26.28 22.71 -44.90
N LEU A 3 -27.00 21.70 -45.39
CA LEU A 3 -28.36 21.32 -44.95
C LEU A 3 -28.44 20.62 -43.58
N LEU A 4 -27.29 20.27 -42.98
CA LEU A 4 -27.22 19.58 -41.68
C LEU A 4 -26.95 20.54 -40.49
N ARG A 5 -26.68 21.82 -40.76
CA ARG A 5 -26.58 22.89 -39.74
C ARG A 5 -27.88 23.68 -39.55
N LEU A 6 -28.92 23.35 -40.30
CA LEU A 6 -30.25 23.94 -40.23
C LEU A 6 -31.20 23.49 -39.09
N PRO A 7 -30.89 22.58 -38.13
CA PRO A 7 -31.90 22.17 -37.15
C PRO A 7 -32.40 23.32 -36.29
N ASN A 8 -31.52 24.08 -35.62
CA ASN A 8 -31.96 25.10 -34.66
C ASN A 8 -32.62 26.31 -35.32
N GLU A 9 -32.08 26.80 -36.44
CA GLU A 9 -32.65 27.94 -37.17
C GLU A 9 -33.93 27.57 -37.91
N LEU A 10 -34.04 26.37 -38.49
CA LEU A 10 -35.26 25.93 -39.19
C LEU A 10 -36.34 25.48 -38.20
N LEU A 11 -36.00 24.89 -37.05
CA LEU A 11 -36.94 24.60 -35.96
C LEU A 11 -37.42 25.87 -35.25
N THR A 12 -36.56 26.87 -35.03
CA THR A 12 -37.03 28.20 -34.57
C THR A 12 -37.83 28.92 -35.65
N LEU A 13 -37.50 28.77 -36.94
CA LEU A 13 -38.33 29.30 -38.03
C LEU A 13 -39.69 28.61 -38.04
N ILE A 14 -39.76 27.27 -37.97
CA ILE A 14 -41.01 26.49 -37.96
C ILE A 14 -41.80 26.75 -36.66
N SER A 15 -41.14 26.86 -35.51
CA SER A 15 -41.74 27.23 -34.22
C SER A 15 -42.33 28.64 -34.24
N ASN A 16 -41.60 29.62 -34.77
CA ASN A 16 -42.06 31.00 -34.90
C ASN A 16 -43.03 31.18 -36.08
N HIS A 17 -43.09 30.25 -37.03
CA HIS A 17 -43.89 30.34 -38.25
C HIS A 17 -45.18 29.51 -38.24
N LEU A 18 -45.30 28.52 -37.36
CA LEU A 18 -46.54 27.78 -37.12
C LEU A 18 -47.59 28.60 -36.33
N GLU A 19 -47.22 29.78 -35.81
CA GLU A 19 -48.13 30.77 -35.20
C GLU A 19 -48.29 32.08 -36.02
N ILE A 20 -47.88 32.14 -37.30
CA ILE A 20 -48.00 33.41 -38.04
C ILE A 20 -49.46 33.74 -38.40
N LYS A 21 -50.02 34.71 -37.65
CA LYS A 21 -51.22 35.51 -37.97
C LYS A 21 -51.09 36.37 -39.24
N ASP A 22 -49.92 36.44 -39.89
CA ASP A 22 -49.60 37.38 -40.99
C ASP A 22 -49.40 36.79 -42.41
N ILE A 23 -49.62 35.49 -42.66
CA ILE A 23 -49.63 34.95 -44.06
C ILE A 23 -50.85 35.50 -44.87
N SER A 24 -51.79 36.18 -44.20
CA SER A 24 -52.87 36.94 -44.82
C SER A 24 -52.40 38.11 -45.68
N ARG A 25 -51.17 38.59 -45.50
CA ARG A 25 -50.63 39.78 -46.19
C ARG A 25 -49.68 39.48 -47.34
N THR A 26 -49.30 38.22 -47.57
CA THR A 26 -48.41 37.85 -48.68
C THR A 26 -49.18 37.40 -49.93
N CYS A 27 -48.58 37.63 -51.10
CA CYS A 27 -49.11 37.25 -52.42
C CYS A 27 -49.63 35.80 -52.43
N ARG A 28 -50.74 35.56 -53.17
CA ARG A 28 -51.39 34.25 -53.31
C ARG A 28 -50.39 33.14 -53.68
N SER A 29 -49.41 33.45 -54.53
CA SER A 29 -48.35 32.54 -54.95
C SER A 29 -47.43 32.11 -53.79
N CYS A 30 -47.09 33.02 -52.87
CA CYS A 30 -46.30 32.72 -51.68
C CYS A 30 -47.08 31.87 -50.67
N ARG A 31 -48.40 32.05 -50.58
CA ARG A 31 -49.29 31.18 -49.80
C ARG A 31 -49.33 29.76 -50.35
N THR A 32 -49.47 29.62 -51.67
CA THR A 32 -49.49 28.30 -52.31
C THR A 32 -48.13 27.62 -52.23
N LEU A 33 -47.03 28.36 -52.41
CA LEU A 33 -45.67 27.86 -52.19
C LEU A 33 -45.43 27.49 -50.72
N TYR A 34 -45.89 28.30 -49.77
CA TYR A 34 -45.80 27.98 -48.35
C TYR A 34 -46.63 26.74 -48.02
N HIS A 35 -47.88 26.63 -48.43
CA HIS A 35 -48.69 25.42 -48.18
C HIS A 35 -48.13 24.18 -48.88
N ALA A 36 -47.55 24.33 -50.07
CA ALA A 36 -46.89 23.23 -50.77
C ALA A 36 -45.57 22.84 -50.08
N LEU A 37 -44.74 23.80 -49.68
CA LEU A 37 -43.47 23.58 -48.99
C LEU A 37 -43.67 23.13 -47.55
N ASP A 38 -44.65 23.65 -46.84
CA ASP A 38 -45.07 23.23 -45.50
C ASP A 38 -45.47 21.76 -45.58
N HIS A 39 -46.41 21.38 -46.46
CA HIS A 39 -46.82 20.00 -46.60
C HIS A 39 -45.69 19.04 -47.07
N ILE A 40 -44.70 19.53 -47.84
CA ILE A 40 -43.52 18.76 -48.28
C ILE A 40 -42.47 18.67 -47.17
N LEU A 41 -42.12 19.77 -46.50
CA LEU A 41 -41.21 19.82 -45.34
C LEU A 41 -41.78 18.95 -44.22
N TYR A 42 -43.07 19.06 -43.94
CA TYR A 42 -43.78 18.24 -42.98
C TYR A 42 -43.67 16.75 -43.33
N ARG A 43 -43.95 16.34 -44.58
CA ARG A 43 -43.75 14.94 -45.01
C ARG A 43 -42.29 14.46 -44.99
N LEU A 44 -41.32 15.36 -45.19
CA LEU A 44 -39.88 15.04 -45.15
C LEU A 44 -39.32 14.95 -43.74
N ILE A 45 -40.00 15.56 -42.76
CA ILE A 45 -39.54 15.74 -41.38
C ILE A 45 -40.30 14.82 -40.41
N VAL A 46 -41.57 14.51 -40.65
CA VAL A 46 -42.42 13.65 -39.79
C VAL A 46 -41.85 12.25 -39.58
N ASN A 47 -41.13 11.71 -40.56
CA ASN A 47 -40.47 10.39 -40.45
C ASN A 47 -39.08 10.45 -39.81
N LYS A 48 -38.59 11.63 -39.41
CA LYS A 48 -37.30 11.79 -38.72
C LYS A 48 -37.53 11.85 -37.22
N SER A 49 -37.05 10.83 -36.50
CA SER A 49 -37.07 10.73 -35.04
C SER A 49 -36.51 11.97 -34.32
N GLU A 50 -35.56 12.66 -34.95
CA GLU A 50 -34.86 13.80 -34.37
C GLU A 50 -35.74 14.99 -34.05
N VAL A 51 -36.81 15.17 -34.83
CA VAL A 51 -37.62 16.39 -34.79
C VAL A 51 -38.62 16.34 -33.64
N LEU A 52 -39.27 15.20 -33.45
CA LEU A 52 -40.17 14.98 -32.32
C LEU A 52 -39.39 15.05 -31.00
N PHE A 53 -38.22 14.42 -30.94
CA PHE A 53 -37.37 14.43 -29.75
C PHE A 53 -36.93 15.86 -29.38
N HIS A 54 -36.47 16.64 -30.35
CA HIS A 54 -36.07 18.03 -30.09
C HIS A 54 -37.26 18.93 -29.73
N ALA A 55 -38.44 18.72 -30.34
CA ALA A 55 -39.65 19.47 -29.97
C ALA A 55 -40.05 19.21 -28.50
N VAL A 56 -39.91 17.97 -28.03
CA VAL A 56 -40.10 17.60 -26.61
C VAL A 56 -39.00 18.20 -25.73
N GLU A 57 -37.74 18.18 -26.16
CA GLU A 57 -36.60 18.77 -25.44
C GLU A 57 -36.81 20.27 -25.16
N GLN A 58 -37.34 20.99 -26.16
CA GLN A 58 -37.61 22.42 -26.08
C GLN A 58 -38.96 22.74 -25.39
N GLY A 59 -39.74 21.74 -24.97
CA GLY A 59 -41.04 21.92 -24.31
C GLY A 59 -42.13 22.50 -25.23
N LEU A 60 -42.03 22.29 -26.54
CA LEU A 60 -42.94 22.85 -27.55
C LEU A 60 -44.18 21.98 -27.75
N ALA A 61 -45.03 21.88 -26.74
CA ALA A 61 -46.22 21.01 -26.75
C ALA A 61 -47.13 21.14 -27.99
N PRO A 62 -47.44 22.34 -28.53
CA PRO A 62 -48.26 22.47 -29.74
C PRO A 62 -47.58 21.90 -31.00
N VAL A 63 -46.25 21.94 -31.05
CA VAL A 63 -45.47 21.36 -32.16
C VAL A 63 -45.44 19.85 -32.03
N VAL A 64 -45.28 19.32 -30.81
CA VAL A 64 -45.36 17.89 -30.52
C VAL A 64 -46.73 17.32 -30.93
N GLU A 65 -47.83 17.98 -30.58
CA GLU A 65 -49.19 17.54 -30.93
C GLU A 65 -49.38 17.48 -32.45
N LYS A 66 -48.99 18.54 -33.15
CA LYS A 66 -49.05 18.60 -34.61
C LYS A 66 -48.23 17.45 -35.25
N LEU A 67 -47.03 17.17 -34.75
CA LEU A 67 -46.18 16.09 -35.26
C LEU A 67 -46.78 14.70 -35.03
N LEU A 68 -47.41 14.46 -33.88
CA LEU A 68 -48.07 13.19 -33.58
C LEU A 68 -49.30 12.96 -34.46
N ILE A 69 -50.15 13.99 -34.67
CA ILE A 69 -51.29 13.94 -35.61
C ILE A 69 -50.83 13.64 -37.03
N ALA A 70 -49.63 14.11 -37.40
CA ALA A 70 -49.02 13.87 -38.70
C ALA A 70 -48.57 12.42 -38.94
N GLY A 71 -48.54 11.59 -37.89
CA GLY A 71 -48.05 10.21 -37.94
C GLY A 71 -46.62 10.02 -37.45
N ALA A 72 -46.02 10.98 -36.74
CA ALA A 72 -44.73 10.75 -36.07
C ALA A 72 -44.89 9.67 -34.99
N SER A 73 -43.97 8.70 -34.95
CA SER A 73 -44.03 7.61 -33.97
C SER A 73 -43.58 8.10 -32.58
N PRO A 74 -44.43 7.98 -31.53
CA PRO A 74 -44.08 8.40 -30.18
C PRO A 74 -43.04 7.50 -29.49
N ASP A 75 -42.79 6.30 -30.04
CA ASP A 75 -41.87 5.30 -29.49
C ASP A 75 -40.50 5.29 -30.17
N GLN A 76 -40.29 6.18 -31.14
CA GLN A 76 -39.04 6.19 -31.90
C GLN A 76 -37.89 6.68 -31.01
N ALA A 77 -37.02 5.74 -30.62
CA ALA A 77 -35.85 6.00 -29.78
C ALA A 77 -34.79 6.84 -30.53
N MET A 78 -34.13 7.75 -29.82
CA MET A 78 -32.96 8.48 -30.30
C MET A 78 -31.71 8.02 -29.55
N PHE A 79 -30.66 7.61 -30.27
CA PHE A 79 -29.37 7.29 -29.67
C PHE A 79 -28.59 8.56 -29.33
N THR A 80 -28.08 8.67 -28.11
CA THR A 80 -27.29 9.80 -27.62
C THR A 80 -25.82 9.41 -27.43
N TYR A 81 -24.93 9.97 -28.27
CA TYR A 81 -23.56 10.34 -27.91
C TYR A 81 -23.22 11.65 -28.65
N PRO A 82 -22.44 12.54 -28.03
CA PRO A 82 -22.96 13.55 -27.12
C PRO A 82 -22.95 14.94 -27.76
N LEU A 83 -23.73 15.83 -27.18
CA LEU A 83 -23.62 17.28 -27.27
C LEU A 83 -22.26 17.84 -26.75
N TYR A 84 -21.17 17.04 -26.71
CA TYR A 84 -19.81 17.48 -26.44
C TYR A 84 -18.76 16.55 -27.12
N GLY A 85 -18.32 16.92 -28.32
CA GLY A 85 -16.97 16.59 -28.85
C GLY A 85 -16.72 15.20 -29.48
N ALA A 86 -16.54 15.21 -30.81
CA ALA A 86 -15.77 14.30 -31.67
C ALA A 86 -16.13 12.79 -31.75
N VAL A 87 -16.45 12.30 -32.95
CA VAL A 87 -15.56 11.49 -33.84
C VAL A 87 -16.40 10.89 -34.98
N GLU A 88 -15.95 11.08 -36.21
CA GLU A 88 -16.44 10.49 -37.46
C GLU A 88 -16.02 9.00 -37.54
N SER A 89 -16.95 8.03 -37.60
CA SER A 89 -16.64 6.70 -38.16
C SER A 89 -17.89 5.92 -38.61
N ASN A 90 -17.76 5.22 -39.75
CA ASN A 90 -18.83 4.49 -40.46
C ASN A 90 -19.25 3.15 -39.82
N SER A 91 -18.62 2.72 -38.72
CA SER A 91 -18.96 1.45 -38.04
C SER A 91 -20.23 1.51 -37.20
N ALA A 92 -20.68 2.71 -36.80
CA ALA A 92 -21.87 2.91 -35.96
C ALA A 92 -23.22 2.63 -36.67
N LEU A 93 -23.23 2.65 -38.01
CA LEU A 93 -24.43 2.39 -38.83
C LEU A 93 -24.86 0.92 -38.81
N GLN A 94 -23.93 -0.01 -38.58
CA GLN A 94 -24.19 -1.44 -38.61
C GLN A 94 -24.78 -1.96 -37.29
N ASP A 95 -24.36 -1.38 -36.15
CA ASP A 95 -24.96 -1.63 -34.84
C ASP A 95 -26.36 -1.01 -34.69
N TYR A 96 -26.61 0.12 -35.36
CA TYR A 96 -27.92 0.79 -35.42
C TYR A 96 -29.03 -0.12 -36.01
N GLN A 97 -28.73 -0.89 -37.06
CA GLN A 97 -29.68 -1.82 -37.67
C GLN A 97 -29.95 -3.07 -36.82
N LEU A 98 -28.94 -3.56 -36.10
CA LEU A 98 -29.07 -4.73 -35.22
C LEU A 98 -29.88 -4.39 -33.94
N GLN A 99 -29.77 -3.16 -33.44
CA GLN A 99 -30.52 -2.71 -32.26
C GLN A 99 -31.96 -2.29 -32.58
N LEU A 100 -32.23 -1.74 -33.77
CA LEU A 100 -33.60 -1.49 -34.24
C LEU A 100 -34.41 -2.79 -34.39
N THR A 101 -33.78 -3.87 -34.85
CA THR A 101 -34.44 -5.19 -34.96
C THR A 101 -34.76 -5.80 -33.58
N LEU A 102 -33.94 -5.53 -32.55
CA LEU A 102 -34.23 -5.90 -31.16
C LEU A 102 -35.41 -5.11 -30.57
N LEU A 103 -35.52 -3.82 -30.89
CA LEU A 103 -36.63 -2.95 -30.46
C LEU A 103 -37.96 -3.34 -31.15
N GLU A 104 -37.89 -3.69 -32.44
CA GLU A 104 -39.03 -4.23 -33.20
C GLU A 104 -39.49 -5.61 -32.69
N GLN A 105 -38.56 -6.44 -32.21
CA GLN A 105 -38.88 -7.71 -31.56
C GLN A 105 -39.51 -7.52 -30.17
N GLN A 106 -39.13 -6.50 -29.41
CA GLN A 106 -39.76 -6.17 -28.12
C GLN A 106 -41.18 -5.62 -28.27
N ASN A 107 -41.47 -4.87 -29.34
CA ASN A 107 -42.80 -4.34 -29.64
C ASN A 107 -43.81 -5.39 -30.14
N ARG A 108 -43.34 -6.59 -30.52
CA ARG A 108 -44.20 -7.76 -30.86
C ARG A 108 -44.19 -8.71 -29.66
N GLY A 109 -45.18 -8.56 -28.78
CA GLY A 109 -45.29 -9.25 -27.48
C GLY A 109 -44.63 -10.64 -27.38
N ILE A 110 -43.82 -10.80 -26.33
CA ILE A 110 -43.23 -12.02 -25.75
C ILE A 110 -43.58 -13.31 -26.51
N GLN A 111 -42.69 -13.73 -27.42
CA GLN A 111 -42.62 -15.11 -27.89
C GLN A 111 -41.26 -15.69 -27.47
N ARG A 112 -41.33 -16.70 -26.60
CA ARG A 112 -40.22 -17.55 -26.18
C ARG A 112 -39.60 -18.20 -27.43
N ASN A 113 -38.28 -18.08 -27.56
CA ASN A 113 -37.35 -18.80 -28.46
C ASN A 113 -36.71 -17.94 -29.57
N GLY A 114 -35.43 -17.61 -29.38
CA GLY A 114 -34.50 -17.09 -30.40
C GLY A 114 -33.07 -17.56 -30.08
N PRO A 115 -32.20 -17.75 -31.10
CA PRO A 115 -31.19 -18.82 -31.13
C PRO A 115 -29.91 -18.52 -30.35
N ARG A 116 -29.26 -19.61 -29.89
CA ARG A 116 -27.86 -19.60 -29.43
C ARG A 116 -26.96 -19.27 -30.62
N SER A 117 -26.23 -18.16 -30.57
CA SER A 117 -25.08 -17.92 -31.44
C SER A 117 -23.86 -17.50 -30.60
N SER A 118 -22.90 -18.44 -30.58
CA SER A 118 -21.45 -18.29 -30.54
C SER A 118 -20.87 -16.98 -30.00
N GLN A 119 -20.15 -17.14 -28.88
CA GLN A 119 -18.99 -16.34 -28.50
C GLN A 119 -18.09 -16.13 -29.72
N ASP A 120 -17.89 -14.89 -30.14
CA ASP A 120 -16.67 -14.44 -30.78
C ASP A 120 -16.52 -12.92 -30.61
N GLY A 121 -15.29 -12.50 -30.31
CA GLY A 121 -14.95 -11.21 -29.74
C GLY A 121 -15.31 -9.99 -30.58
N LEU A 122 -15.96 -9.02 -29.92
CA LEU A 122 -16.00 -7.62 -30.32
C LEU A 122 -15.53 -6.78 -29.12
N SER A 123 -14.53 -5.94 -29.40
CA SER A 123 -13.86 -5.04 -28.48
C SER A 123 -14.83 -4.05 -27.82
N GLY A 124 -14.66 -3.84 -26.52
CA GLY A 124 -15.56 -3.05 -25.67
C GLY A 124 -15.74 -1.59 -26.07
N GLN A 125 -16.93 -1.28 -26.60
CA GLN A 125 -17.54 0.03 -26.50
C GLN A 125 -18.87 -0.09 -25.76
N PRO A 126 -19.25 0.89 -24.92
CA PRO A 126 -20.48 0.83 -24.15
C PRO A 126 -21.69 0.85 -25.10
N PRO A 127 -22.79 0.12 -24.79
CA PRO A 127 -24.02 0.19 -25.56
C PRO A 127 -24.49 1.65 -25.66
N SER A 128 -24.77 2.10 -26.89
CA SER A 128 -25.29 3.42 -27.22
C SER A 128 -26.53 3.73 -26.38
N GLN A 129 -26.48 4.83 -25.61
CA GLN A 129 -27.60 5.32 -24.82
C GLN A 129 -28.73 5.73 -25.74
N PHE A 130 -29.99 5.47 -25.40
CA PHE A 130 -31.13 5.94 -26.20
C PHE A 130 -32.35 6.22 -25.34
N TRP A 131 -33.06 7.32 -25.60
CA TRP A 131 -34.31 7.70 -24.93
C TRP A 131 -35.47 7.74 -25.93
N THR A 132 -36.68 7.37 -25.50
CA THR A 132 -37.90 7.69 -26.25
C THR A 132 -38.38 9.12 -25.90
N PRO A 133 -39.20 9.76 -26.75
CA PRO A 133 -39.85 11.03 -26.42
C PRO A 133 -40.52 11.03 -25.03
N LEU A 134 -41.10 9.89 -24.64
CA LEU A 134 -41.74 9.73 -23.34
C LEU A 134 -40.73 9.73 -22.17
N HIS A 135 -39.54 9.14 -22.32
CA HIS A 135 -38.47 9.22 -21.31
C HIS A 135 -37.99 10.65 -21.11
N LEU A 136 -37.80 11.39 -22.21
CA LEU A 136 -37.37 12.77 -22.18
C LEU A 136 -38.41 13.66 -21.50
N ALA A 137 -39.68 13.57 -21.92
CA ALA A 137 -40.78 14.33 -21.31
C ALA A 137 -40.94 14.00 -19.81
N ALA A 138 -40.79 12.72 -19.43
CA ALA A 138 -40.82 12.28 -18.05
C ALA A 138 -39.66 12.83 -17.20
N GLY A 139 -38.44 12.87 -17.75
CA GLY A 139 -37.27 13.45 -17.07
C GLY A 139 -37.35 14.97 -16.91
N LEU A 140 -37.93 15.67 -17.90
CA LEU A 140 -38.17 17.11 -17.83
C LEU A 140 -39.29 17.45 -16.83
N GLY A 141 -40.25 16.55 -16.67
CA GLY A 141 -41.44 16.74 -15.82
C GLY A 141 -42.57 17.48 -16.53
N ASP A 142 -42.62 17.42 -17.87
CA ASP A 142 -43.68 18.04 -18.66
C ASP A 142 -44.94 17.16 -18.64
N ASN A 143 -45.80 17.42 -17.65
CA ASN A 143 -47.05 16.70 -17.45
C ASN A 143 -48.00 16.78 -18.66
N TYR A 144 -47.97 17.87 -19.43
CA TYR A 144 -48.85 18.04 -20.59
C TYR A 144 -48.36 17.18 -21.75
N THR A 145 -47.07 17.31 -22.09
CA THR A 145 -46.45 16.52 -23.16
C THR A 145 -46.44 15.03 -22.86
N VAL A 146 -46.26 14.62 -21.59
CA VAL A 146 -46.42 13.21 -21.18
C VAL A 146 -47.83 12.69 -21.46
N LYS A 147 -48.88 13.43 -21.06
CA LYS A 147 -50.27 13.04 -21.35
C LYS A 147 -50.52 12.94 -22.85
N LEU A 148 -50.07 13.94 -23.60
CA LEU A 148 -50.21 14.01 -25.05
C LEU A 148 -49.54 12.83 -25.76
N LEU A 149 -48.32 12.46 -25.36
CA LEU A 149 -47.60 11.30 -25.90
C LEU A 149 -48.34 9.99 -25.59
N LEU A 150 -48.83 9.82 -24.36
CA LEU A 150 -49.60 8.64 -23.96
C LEU A 150 -50.93 8.53 -24.70
N ASP A 151 -51.62 9.66 -24.91
CA ASP A 151 -52.89 9.70 -25.65
C ASP A 151 -52.72 9.32 -27.13
N HIS A 152 -51.51 9.49 -27.68
CA HIS A 152 -51.13 9.06 -29.04
C HIS A 152 -50.44 7.68 -29.08
N GLY A 153 -50.54 6.89 -28.00
CA GLY A 153 -50.11 5.49 -28.00
C GLY A 153 -48.64 5.26 -27.68
N ALA A 154 -47.94 6.22 -27.05
CA ALA A 154 -46.59 5.98 -26.53
C ALA A 154 -46.57 4.78 -25.58
N ASN A 155 -45.59 3.89 -25.74
CA ASN A 155 -45.35 2.77 -24.85
C ASN A 155 -44.91 3.28 -23.46
N ILE A 156 -45.86 3.23 -22.53
CA ILE A 156 -45.67 3.67 -21.13
C ILE A 156 -44.58 2.91 -20.39
N ASN A 157 -44.24 1.69 -20.84
CA ASN A 157 -43.22 0.82 -20.28
C ASN A 157 -42.03 0.64 -21.23
N ALA A 158 -41.82 1.58 -22.17
CA ALA A 158 -40.67 1.58 -23.04
C ALA A 158 -39.39 1.43 -22.20
N LEU A 159 -38.46 0.59 -22.64
CA LEU A 159 -37.19 0.39 -21.95
C LEU A 159 -36.10 1.17 -22.66
N SER A 160 -35.30 1.89 -21.89
CA SER A 160 -34.33 2.86 -22.39
C SER A 160 -33.02 2.78 -21.61
N HIS A 161 -31.91 3.00 -22.31
CA HIS A 161 -30.57 3.00 -21.75
C HIS A 161 -30.11 4.45 -21.57
N GLY A 162 -30.04 4.96 -20.34
CA GLY A 162 -29.45 6.29 -20.09
C GLY A 162 -29.93 7.04 -18.85
N PHE A 163 -28.96 7.69 -18.18
CA PHE A 163 -29.01 8.82 -17.25
C PHE A 163 -29.98 8.86 -16.05
N CYS A 164 -30.46 7.72 -15.54
CA CYS A 164 -30.90 7.70 -14.13
C CYS A 164 -29.65 7.65 -13.24
N ARG A 165 -29.25 8.80 -12.67
CA ARG A 165 -28.27 8.90 -11.58
C ARG A 165 -28.84 8.33 -10.28
N CYS A 166 -29.30 7.09 -10.31
CA CYS A 166 -29.13 6.23 -9.14
C CYS A 166 -27.66 5.76 -9.08
N GLU A 167 -26.69 6.66 -9.35
CA GLU A 167 -25.25 6.49 -9.05
C GLU A 167 -25.08 6.59 -7.53
N GLY A 168 -25.68 5.60 -6.90
CA GLY A 168 -26.03 5.46 -5.52
C GLY A 168 -26.36 3.98 -5.27
N THR A 169 -25.61 3.02 -5.84
CA THR A 169 -24.65 2.44 -4.88
C THR A 169 -23.92 3.62 -4.26
N PRO A 170 -24.23 3.96 -3.00
CA PRO A 170 -23.53 5.04 -2.33
C PRO A 170 -22.06 4.81 -2.66
N LYS A 171 -21.28 5.86 -2.97
CA LYS A 171 -19.90 5.76 -2.51
C LYS A 171 -20.07 5.38 -1.05
N PRO A 172 -19.66 4.18 -0.61
CA PRO A 172 -19.68 3.92 0.81
C PRO A 172 -18.97 5.13 1.40
N ARG A 173 -19.59 5.81 2.36
CA ARG A 173 -18.81 6.67 3.25
C ARG A 173 -17.65 5.77 3.67
N PRO A 174 -16.38 6.11 3.32
CA PRO A 174 -15.30 5.13 3.25
C PRO A 174 -15.24 4.28 4.52
N GLY A 175 -15.70 3.03 4.40
CA GLY A 175 -15.71 2.01 5.43
C GLY A 175 -14.79 0.86 5.03
N PRO A 176 -14.50 -0.09 5.93
CA PRO A 176 -13.38 -1.02 5.79
C PRO A 176 -13.66 -2.21 4.84
N TYR A 177 -14.84 -2.28 4.21
CA TYR A 177 -15.13 -3.31 3.21
C TYR A 177 -14.43 -2.99 1.90
N PRO A 178 -13.96 -4.01 1.15
CA PRO A 178 -13.41 -3.81 -0.18
C PRO A 178 -14.41 -2.99 -1.00
N GLU A 179 -13.90 -1.94 -1.65
CA GLU A 179 -14.66 -1.18 -2.63
C GLU A 179 -15.43 -2.17 -3.50
N LEU A 180 -16.76 -2.05 -3.53
CA LEU A 180 -17.56 -2.76 -4.53
C LEU A 180 -16.86 -2.50 -5.87
N PRO A 181 -16.50 -3.55 -6.63
CA PRO A 181 -15.71 -3.39 -7.84
C PRO A 181 -16.37 -2.31 -8.70
N PRO A 182 -15.59 -1.37 -9.26
CA PRO A 182 -16.15 -0.31 -10.10
C PRO A 182 -17.05 -0.98 -11.12
N MET A 183 -18.32 -0.57 -11.17
CA MET A 183 -19.29 -1.17 -12.08
C MET A 183 -18.68 -1.18 -13.47
N ASN A 184 -18.61 -2.37 -14.07
CA ASN A 184 -18.24 -2.50 -15.45
C ASN A 184 -19.27 -1.71 -16.26
N THR A 185 -18.82 -0.76 -17.09
CA THR A 185 -19.67 0.15 -17.88
C THR A 185 -20.57 -0.57 -18.90
N ALA A 186 -20.45 -1.90 -18.99
CA ALA A 186 -21.24 -2.81 -19.82
C ALA A 186 -22.60 -3.22 -19.22
N GLU A 187 -22.96 -2.81 -17.99
CA GLU A 187 -24.16 -3.31 -17.27
C GLU A 187 -25.15 -2.23 -16.80
N LEU A 188 -25.35 -1.16 -17.57
CA LEU A 188 -26.28 -0.11 -17.17
C LEU A 188 -27.75 -0.61 -17.17
N PRO A 189 -28.56 -0.25 -16.16
CA PRO A 189 -29.98 -0.63 -16.10
C PRO A 189 -30.79 0.02 -17.23
N TRP A 190 -31.72 -0.76 -17.76
CA TRP A 190 -32.83 -0.32 -18.59
C TRP A 190 -33.89 0.30 -17.68
N TRP A 191 -34.21 1.55 -17.94
CA TRP A 191 -35.19 2.31 -17.17
C TRP A 191 -36.47 2.49 -17.98
N THR A 192 -37.60 2.59 -17.29
CA THR A 192 -38.88 3.04 -17.87
C THR A 192 -39.08 4.54 -17.64
N PRO A 193 -40.01 5.19 -18.37
CA PRO A 193 -40.31 6.61 -18.15
C PRO A 193 -40.74 6.90 -16.70
N LEU A 194 -41.39 5.94 -16.04
CA LEU A 194 -41.74 6.04 -14.62
C LEU A 194 -40.50 6.18 -13.73
N HIS A 195 -39.52 5.29 -13.89
CA HIS A 195 -38.28 5.37 -13.12
C HIS A 195 -37.50 6.64 -13.45
N THR A 196 -37.46 7.04 -14.72
CA THR A 196 -36.83 8.31 -15.14
C THR A 196 -37.47 9.50 -14.43
N ALA A 197 -38.81 9.57 -14.35
CA ALA A 197 -39.49 10.62 -13.60
C ALA A 197 -39.13 10.62 -12.11
N ILE A 198 -39.01 9.44 -11.48
CA ILE A 198 -38.63 9.30 -10.06
C ILE A 198 -37.19 9.78 -9.83
N CYS A 199 -36.21 9.31 -10.61
CA CYS A 199 -34.81 9.72 -10.49
C CYS A 199 -34.62 11.23 -10.69
N HIS A 200 -35.43 11.85 -11.56
CA HIS A 200 -35.40 13.29 -11.82
C HIS A 200 -36.31 14.09 -10.85
N LYS A 201 -36.85 13.43 -9.82
CA LYS A 201 -37.69 14.03 -8.77
C LYS A 201 -38.96 14.68 -9.31
N LYS A 202 -39.47 14.19 -10.44
CA LYS A 202 -40.70 14.64 -11.11
C LYS A 202 -41.90 13.84 -10.64
N TYR A 203 -42.22 13.92 -9.34
CA TYR A 203 -43.22 13.05 -8.71
C TYR A 203 -44.64 13.24 -9.25
N SER A 204 -45.03 14.46 -9.67
CA SER A 204 -46.33 14.69 -10.33
C SER A 204 -46.44 13.92 -11.65
N THR A 205 -45.35 13.89 -12.41
CA THR A 205 -45.25 13.17 -13.68
C THR A 205 -45.25 11.66 -13.45
N ALA A 206 -44.53 11.22 -12.42
CA ALA A 206 -44.55 9.83 -11.98
C ALA A 206 -45.96 9.38 -11.54
N GLN A 207 -46.72 10.22 -10.82
CA GLN A 207 -48.13 9.94 -10.48
C GLN A 207 -49.01 9.81 -11.73
N ILE A 208 -48.84 10.67 -12.73
CA ILE A 208 -49.56 10.57 -14.01
C ILE A 208 -49.23 9.24 -14.70
N LEU A 209 -47.96 8.87 -14.77
CA LEU A 209 -47.55 7.60 -15.36
C LEU A 209 -48.15 6.40 -14.62
N VAL A 210 -48.14 6.40 -13.28
CA VAL A 210 -48.76 5.34 -12.47
C VAL A 210 -50.27 5.26 -12.72
N THR A 211 -51.00 6.38 -12.67
CA THR A 211 -52.45 6.41 -12.90
C THR A 211 -52.84 5.99 -14.32
N ARG A 212 -51.96 6.19 -15.30
CA ARG A 212 -52.13 5.74 -16.69
C ARG A 212 -51.70 4.28 -16.92
N GLY A 213 -51.34 3.53 -15.87
CA GLY A 213 -51.04 2.10 -15.97
C GLY A 213 -49.57 1.77 -16.23
N ALA A 214 -48.63 2.66 -15.88
CA ALA A 214 -47.21 2.33 -15.91
C ALA A 214 -46.94 1.14 -14.97
N SER A 215 -46.10 0.21 -15.43
CA SER A 215 -45.67 -0.94 -14.64
C SER A 215 -44.72 -0.49 -13.54
N PHE A 216 -44.98 -0.94 -12.32
CA PHE A 216 -44.16 -0.62 -11.16
C PHE A 216 -42.90 -1.50 -11.03
N GLN A 217 -42.79 -2.61 -11.78
CA GLN A 217 -41.77 -3.65 -11.58
C GLN A 217 -40.58 -3.56 -12.54
N VAL A 218 -40.73 -2.88 -13.67
CA VAL A 218 -39.81 -3.07 -14.80
C VAL A 218 -38.73 -2.00 -14.80
N ALA A 219 -37.57 -2.35 -14.28
CA ALA A 219 -36.28 -1.78 -14.66
C ALA A 219 -35.24 -2.92 -14.66
N SER A 220 -34.72 -3.28 -15.83
CA SER A 220 -33.92 -4.51 -16.05
C SER A 220 -32.44 -4.20 -16.27
N ARG A 221 -31.51 -4.89 -15.62
CA ARG A 221 -30.09 -4.93 -16.06
C ARG A 221 -29.89 -6.20 -16.88
N ALA A 222 -29.51 -6.02 -18.14
CA ALA A 222 -28.90 -6.96 -19.08
C ALA A 222 -29.64 -8.28 -19.42
N LEU A 223 -29.45 -8.70 -20.67
CA LEU A 223 -29.86 -9.99 -21.25
C LEU A 223 -28.95 -11.12 -20.70
N GLY A 224 -29.46 -11.94 -19.78
CA GLY A 224 -28.78 -13.09 -19.19
C GLY A 224 -29.66 -13.73 -18.09
N SER A 225 -29.33 -14.94 -17.58
CA SER A 225 -30.24 -15.77 -16.76
C SER A 225 -30.62 -15.22 -15.37
N SER A 226 -30.31 -13.96 -15.07
CA SER A 226 -30.68 -13.26 -13.83
C SER A 226 -31.17 -11.86 -14.19
N SER A 227 -32.44 -11.75 -14.59
CA SER A 227 -33.07 -10.46 -14.85
C SER A 227 -33.20 -9.66 -13.54
N ASN A 228 -32.50 -8.54 -13.43
CA ASN A 228 -32.63 -7.63 -12.29
C ASN A 228 -33.99 -6.93 -12.33
N TYR A 229 -34.77 -7.00 -11.26
CA TYR A 229 -36.08 -6.34 -11.17
C TYR A 229 -36.00 -5.22 -10.13
N VAL A 230 -35.80 -3.98 -10.57
CA VAL A 230 -35.88 -2.79 -9.70
C VAL A 230 -37.27 -2.20 -9.84
N THR A 231 -37.92 -1.90 -8.72
CA THR A 231 -39.29 -1.35 -8.70
C THR A 231 -39.31 0.15 -8.49
N ALA A 232 -40.43 0.78 -8.84
CA ALA A 232 -40.66 2.19 -8.56
C ALA A 232 -40.50 2.53 -7.07
N LEU A 233 -40.83 1.59 -6.18
CA LEU A 233 -40.68 1.76 -4.73
C LEU A 233 -39.20 1.74 -4.30
N HIS A 234 -38.34 0.96 -4.96
CA HIS A 234 -36.89 1.02 -4.73
C HIS A 234 -36.33 2.38 -5.11
N SER A 235 -36.66 2.88 -6.30
CA SER A 235 -36.20 4.18 -6.79
C SER A 235 -36.75 5.34 -5.94
N SER A 236 -38.02 5.29 -5.54
CA SER A 236 -38.61 6.33 -4.70
C SER A 236 -38.00 6.35 -3.30
N SER A 237 -37.64 5.18 -2.75
CA SER A 237 -36.94 5.03 -1.47
C SER A 237 -35.51 5.58 -1.54
N CYS A 238 -34.82 5.35 -2.65
CA CYS A 238 -33.48 5.89 -2.90
C CYS A 238 -33.45 7.42 -2.99
N GLU A 239 -34.51 8.03 -3.52
CA GLU A 239 -34.60 9.48 -3.73
C GLU A 239 -35.26 10.25 -2.57
N ASN A 240 -35.60 9.55 -1.48
CA ASN A 240 -36.34 10.08 -0.34
C ASN A 240 -37.72 10.66 -0.72
N ALA A 241 -38.40 10.04 -1.69
CA ALA A 241 -39.69 10.48 -2.20
C ALA A 241 -40.84 9.94 -1.35
N LEU A 242 -40.95 10.41 -0.10
CA LEU A 242 -41.91 9.92 0.90
C LEU A 242 -43.36 9.96 0.41
N ASP A 243 -43.83 11.11 -0.07
CA ASP A 243 -45.23 11.27 -0.50
C ASP A 243 -45.56 10.46 -1.75
N PHE A 244 -44.58 10.30 -2.64
CA PHE A 244 -44.74 9.45 -3.81
C PHE A 244 -44.73 7.96 -3.43
N SER A 245 -43.93 7.55 -2.45
CA SER A 245 -43.91 6.19 -1.93
C SER A 245 -45.22 5.82 -1.22
N LYS A 246 -45.80 6.75 -0.45
CA LYS A 246 -47.16 6.62 0.11
C LYS A 246 -48.19 6.41 -1.00
N PHE A 247 -48.15 7.26 -2.03
CA PHE A 247 -49.04 7.15 -3.17
C PHE A 247 -48.92 5.80 -3.89
N ILE A 248 -47.71 5.29 -4.12
CA ILE A 248 -47.50 3.96 -4.71
C ILE A 248 -48.11 2.86 -3.84
N LEU A 249 -47.88 2.91 -2.52
CA LEU A 249 -48.38 1.91 -1.58
C LEU A 249 -49.90 1.93 -1.44
N GLU A 250 -50.53 3.11 -1.49
CA GLU A 250 -51.99 3.25 -1.46
C GLU A 250 -52.65 2.82 -2.78
N TYR A 251 -52.09 3.21 -3.93
CA TYR A 251 -52.71 3.00 -5.24
C TYR A 251 -52.45 1.59 -5.80
N TYR A 252 -51.20 1.13 -5.76
CA TYR A 252 -50.79 -0.14 -6.38
C TYR A 252 -50.70 -1.30 -5.39
N GLN A 253 -50.62 -1.01 -4.09
CA GLN A 253 -50.42 -2.01 -3.03
C GLN A 253 -49.32 -3.04 -3.33
N PRO A 254 -48.12 -2.62 -3.80
CA PRO A 254 -47.03 -3.56 -4.00
C PRO A 254 -46.56 -4.11 -2.64
N PRO A 255 -45.99 -5.33 -2.62
CA PRO A 255 -45.37 -5.84 -1.40
C PRO A 255 -44.25 -4.89 -0.98
N ILE A 256 -44.33 -4.36 0.24
CA ILE A 256 -43.35 -3.40 0.78
C ILE A 256 -41.94 -4.00 0.88
N ASN A 257 -41.87 -5.33 1.06
CA ASN A 257 -40.64 -6.13 1.11
C ASN A 257 -40.27 -6.75 -0.24
N ILE A 258 -40.65 -6.10 -1.35
CA ILE A 258 -40.22 -6.55 -2.67
C ILE A 258 -38.70 -6.48 -2.76
N GLU A 259 -38.03 -7.59 -3.07
CA GLU A 259 -36.58 -7.61 -3.16
C GLU A 259 -36.10 -7.19 -4.55
N ASP A 260 -34.82 -6.89 -4.71
CA ASP A 260 -34.14 -6.89 -6.00
C ASP A 260 -33.36 -8.21 -6.18
N HIS A 261 -32.63 -8.37 -7.28
CA HIS A 261 -31.76 -9.54 -7.51
C HIS A 261 -30.65 -9.76 -6.46
N ARG A 262 -30.30 -8.73 -5.68
CA ARG A 262 -29.36 -8.82 -4.57
C ARG A 262 -30.08 -9.09 -3.25
N GLY A 263 -31.36 -9.46 -3.27
CA GLY A 263 -32.18 -9.63 -2.06
C GLY A 263 -32.47 -8.30 -1.34
N MET A 264 -32.14 -7.15 -1.93
CA MET A 264 -32.30 -5.86 -1.25
C MET A 264 -33.68 -5.28 -1.55
N GLY A 265 -34.53 -5.16 -0.53
CA GLY A 265 -35.77 -4.42 -0.63
C GLY A 265 -35.64 -2.88 -0.56
N PRO A 266 -36.76 -2.13 -0.70
CA PRO A 266 -36.79 -0.66 -0.64
C PRO A 266 -36.19 -0.09 0.64
N LEU A 267 -36.33 -0.80 1.76
CA LEU A 267 -35.76 -0.45 3.05
C LEU A 267 -34.22 -0.35 2.99
N HIS A 268 -33.55 -1.32 2.37
CA HIS A 268 -32.10 -1.32 2.18
C HIS A 268 -31.66 -0.15 1.30
N TRP A 269 -32.42 0.16 0.23
CA TRP A 269 -32.12 1.26 -0.67
C TRP A 269 -32.22 2.62 0.02
N ALA A 270 -33.29 2.87 0.79
CA ALA A 270 -33.42 4.08 1.59
C ALA A 270 -32.27 4.25 2.58
N TYR A 271 -31.93 3.17 3.30
CA TYR A 271 -30.91 3.20 4.34
C TYR A 271 -29.50 3.40 3.78
N LYS A 272 -29.14 2.70 2.70
CA LYS A 272 -27.85 2.85 2.01
C LYS A 272 -27.71 4.24 1.38
N ALA A 273 -28.79 4.80 0.84
CA ALA A 273 -28.82 6.18 0.34
C ALA A 273 -28.65 7.25 1.45
N GLY A 274 -28.70 6.86 2.72
CA GLY A 274 -28.57 7.77 3.87
C GLY A 274 -29.87 8.48 4.24
N HIS A 275 -31.02 7.94 3.82
CA HIS A 275 -32.35 8.48 4.12
C HIS A 275 -32.97 7.74 5.30
N TRP A 276 -32.48 8.04 6.51
CA TRP A 276 -32.94 7.41 7.75
C TRP A 276 -34.45 7.59 7.96
N ASP A 277 -35.00 8.77 7.72
CA ASP A 277 -36.44 9.04 7.89
C ASP A 277 -37.30 8.16 6.97
N MET A 278 -36.86 7.94 5.73
CA MET A 278 -37.53 7.04 4.80
C MET A 278 -37.42 5.58 5.25
N ALA A 279 -36.24 5.15 5.68
CA ALA A 279 -36.04 3.79 6.20
C ALA A 279 -36.93 3.53 7.43
N LYS A 280 -36.95 4.49 8.37
CA LYS A 280 -37.79 4.44 9.57
C LYS A 280 -39.28 4.40 9.22
N TRP A 281 -39.70 5.24 8.28
CA TRP A 281 -41.09 5.22 7.79
C TRP A 281 -41.47 3.87 7.16
N LEU A 282 -40.60 3.29 6.34
CA LEU A 282 -40.84 1.96 5.74
C LEU A 282 -41.01 0.87 6.80
N VAL A 283 -40.15 0.83 7.83
CA VAL A 283 -40.27 -0.13 8.95
C VAL A 283 -41.61 0.04 9.68
N LEU A 284 -41.99 1.28 10.01
CA LEU A 284 -43.27 1.56 10.68
C LEU A 284 -44.51 1.19 9.84
N ASN A 285 -44.35 1.02 8.52
CA ASN A 285 -45.41 0.61 7.59
C ASN A 285 -45.31 -0.87 7.18
N GLY A 286 -44.59 -1.69 7.95
CA GLY A 286 -44.55 -3.14 7.77
C GLY A 286 -43.39 -3.66 6.89
N ALA A 287 -42.39 -2.83 6.60
CA ALA A 287 -41.15 -3.34 6.04
C ALA A 287 -40.44 -4.22 7.06
N ASP A 288 -39.93 -5.38 6.62
CA ASP A 288 -39.20 -6.31 7.47
C ASP A 288 -37.84 -5.71 7.82
N ILE A 289 -37.68 -5.29 9.08
CA ILE A 289 -36.44 -4.74 9.62
C ILE A 289 -35.28 -5.75 9.59
N ASN A 290 -35.59 -7.04 9.51
CA ASN A 290 -34.63 -8.14 9.47
C ASN A 290 -34.39 -8.68 8.06
N ALA A 291 -34.98 -8.04 7.04
CA ALA A 291 -34.65 -8.34 5.66
C ALA A 291 -33.13 -8.22 5.46
N HIS A 292 -32.57 -9.07 4.61
CA HIS A 292 -31.15 -9.12 4.34
C HIS A 292 -30.86 -9.22 2.85
N ASP A 293 -29.72 -8.68 2.42
CA ASP A 293 -29.26 -8.88 1.06
C ASP A 293 -28.73 -10.30 0.81
N THR A 294 -28.26 -10.60 -0.41
CA THR A 294 -27.69 -11.90 -0.80
C THR A 294 -26.42 -12.26 -0.03
N ASN A 295 -25.78 -11.30 0.64
CA ASN A 295 -24.64 -11.53 1.52
C ASN A 295 -25.08 -11.76 2.98
N GLY A 296 -26.38 -11.69 3.26
CA GLY A 296 -26.94 -11.79 4.59
C GLY A 296 -26.75 -10.52 5.44
N CYS A 297 -26.49 -9.37 4.83
CA CYS A 297 -26.38 -8.10 5.53
C CYS A 297 -27.75 -7.51 5.83
N THR A 298 -28.06 -7.30 7.11
CA THR A 298 -29.24 -6.56 7.59
C THR A 298 -28.92 -5.07 7.81
N LEU A 299 -29.95 -4.25 7.96
CA LEU A 299 -29.79 -2.83 8.29
C LEU A 299 -29.03 -2.60 9.60
N LEU A 300 -29.30 -3.43 10.62
CA LEU A 300 -28.62 -3.33 11.91
C LEU A 300 -27.12 -3.62 11.77
N LEU A 301 -26.76 -4.60 10.95
CA LEU A 301 -25.37 -4.93 10.68
C LEU A 301 -24.67 -3.77 9.95
N ASP A 302 -25.30 -3.22 8.91
CA ASP A 302 -24.79 -2.06 8.18
C ASP A 302 -24.66 -0.81 9.10
N ALA A 303 -25.58 -0.62 10.06
CA ALA A 303 -25.51 0.46 11.05
C ALA A 303 -24.28 0.35 11.96
N CYS A 304 -24.08 -0.85 12.52
CA CYS A 304 -22.99 -1.12 13.44
C CYS A 304 -21.64 -1.03 12.73
N ALA A 305 -21.54 -1.60 11.52
CA ALA A 305 -20.31 -1.57 10.72
C ALA A 305 -19.95 -0.15 10.22
N ALA A 306 -20.95 0.68 9.92
CA ALA A 306 -20.73 2.07 9.52
C ALA A 306 -20.51 3.05 10.70
N GLY A 307 -20.60 2.57 11.95
CA GLY A 307 -20.49 3.42 13.15
C GLY A 307 -21.70 4.34 13.38
N ARG A 308 -22.85 4.07 12.75
CA ARG A 308 -24.10 4.84 12.92
C ARG A 308 -24.85 4.37 14.16
N PHE A 309 -24.25 4.58 15.32
CA PHE A 309 -24.70 4.00 16.58
C PHE A 309 -26.06 4.53 17.07
N GLU A 310 -26.41 5.78 16.79
CA GLU A 310 -27.75 6.31 17.12
C GLU A 310 -28.84 5.59 16.31
N GLU A 311 -28.63 5.43 15.00
CA GLU A 311 -29.53 4.65 14.12
C GLU A 311 -29.59 3.18 14.56
N ALA A 312 -28.46 2.59 14.98
CA ALA A 312 -28.43 1.23 15.51
C ALA A 312 -29.27 1.06 16.79
N LEU A 313 -29.20 2.03 17.73
CA LEU A 313 -30.04 2.01 18.95
C LEU A 313 -31.53 2.06 18.61
N GLU A 314 -31.91 2.90 17.64
CA GLU A 314 -33.29 2.97 17.18
C GLU A 314 -33.75 1.67 16.49
N LEU A 315 -32.92 1.07 15.63
CA LEU A 315 -33.22 -0.21 14.98
C LEU A 315 -33.45 -1.33 16.00
N ILE A 316 -32.63 -1.41 17.05
CA ILE A 316 -32.82 -2.36 18.14
C ILE A 316 -34.16 -2.12 18.84
N GLY A 317 -34.50 -0.85 19.11
CA GLY A 317 -35.79 -0.47 19.70
C GLY A 317 -37.00 -0.80 18.81
N LEU A 318 -36.83 -0.84 17.49
CA LEU A 318 -37.85 -1.23 16.51
C LEU A 318 -37.95 -2.75 16.31
N GLY A 319 -37.15 -3.56 17.03
CA GLY A 319 -37.20 -5.02 16.97
C GLY A 319 -36.27 -5.66 15.94
N ALA A 320 -35.19 -4.98 15.55
CA ALA A 320 -34.12 -5.60 14.77
C ALA A 320 -33.49 -6.75 15.56
N ASN A 321 -33.28 -7.89 14.90
CA ASN A 321 -32.68 -9.07 15.49
C ASN A 321 -31.20 -8.77 15.83
N PRO A 322 -30.82 -8.76 17.12
CA PRO A 322 -29.48 -8.35 17.54
C PRO A 322 -28.40 -9.38 17.18
N SER A 323 -28.80 -10.60 16.82
CA SER A 323 -27.93 -11.68 16.35
C SER A 323 -27.97 -11.85 14.83
N SER A 324 -28.57 -10.91 14.09
CA SER A 324 -28.67 -11.01 12.63
C SER A 324 -27.31 -10.88 11.96
N GLY A 325 -26.86 -11.94 11.28
CA GLY A 325 -25.65 -11.89 10.48
C GLY A 325 -25.26 -13.26 9.95
N PHE A 326 -24.85 -13.33 8.69
CA PHE A 326 -24.42 -14.59 8.07
C PHE A 326 -22.96 -14.94 8.41
N ASN A 327 -22.06 -13.96 8.39
CA ASN A 327 -20.63 -14.15 8.65
C ASN A 327 -20.11 -13.43 9.91
N THR A 328 -20.75 -12.33 10.31
CA THR A 328 -20.36 -11.52 11.46
C THR A 328 -21.62 -10.95 12.11
N THR A 329 -21.61 -10.76 13.44
CA THR A 329 -22.77 -10.25 14.16
C THR A 329 -22.64 -8.74 14.41
N PRO A 330 -23.75 -8.02 14.68
CA PRO A 330 -23.71 -6.61 15.05
C PRO A 330 -22.76 -6.35 16.23
N LEU A 331 -22.71 -7.28 17.19
CA LEU A 331 -21.80 -7.23 18.35
C LEU A 331 -20.32 -7.22 17.93
N HIS A 332 -19.94 -8.03 16.94
CA HIS A 332 -18.58 -8.02 16.38
C HIS A 332 -18.30 -6.70 15.67
N CYS A 333 -19.21 -6.20 14.83
CA CYS A 333 -19.03 -4.93 14.11
C CYS A 333 -18.83 -3.74 15.06
N CYS A 334 -19.56 -3.69 16.17
CA CYS A 334 -19.36 -2.67 17.21
C CYS A 334 -17.97 -2.74 17.85
N CYS A 335 -17.39 -3.95 17.95
CA CYS A 335 -16.06 -4.16 18.55
C CYS A 335 -14.92 -3.98 17.54
N ASP A 336 -15.14 -4.28 16.26
CA ASP A 336 -14.09 -4.29 15.21
C ASP A 336 -13.85 -2.93 14.55
N PHE A 337 -14.76 -1.96 14.72
CA PHE A 337 -14.77 -0.69 13.97
C PHE A 337 -13.36 -0.06 13.87
N ILE A 338 -12.78 -0.14 12.67
CA ILE A 338 -11.45 0.38 12.36
C ILE A 338 -11.54 1.91 12.22
N VAL A 339 -10.70 2.59 13.00
CA VAL A 339 -10.42 4.03 12.91
C VAL A 339 -9.96 4.38 11.50
N SER A 340 -10.88 4.80 10.63
CA SER A 340 -10.51 5.49 9.40
C SER A 340 -10.15 6.94 9.77
N PRO A 341 -8.96 7.45 9.40
CA PRO A 341 -8.50 8.81 9.76
C PRO A 341 -9.43 9.95 9.34
N ARG A 342 -10.45 9.66 8.54
CA ARG A 342 -11.45 10.62 8.05
C ARG A 342 -12.65 10.78 8.99
N TYR A 343 -12.83 9.92 9.99
CA TYR A 343 -13.95 9.96 10.90
C TYR A 343 -13.48 10.26 12.32
N ARG A 344 -14.17 11.19 12.99
CA ARG A 344 -14.01 11.38 14.43
C ARG A 344 -14.52 10.10 15.10
N ASP A 345 -13.70 9.51 15.96
CA ASP A 345 -14.12 8.35 16.74
C ASP A 345 -15.43 8.67 17.47
N PRO A 346 -16.49 7.87 17.28
CA PRO A 346 -17.66 7.98 18.13
C PRO A 346 -17.19 7.78 19.59
N PRO A 347 -17.69 8.57 20.56
CA PRO A 347 -17.31 8.42 21.94
C PRO A 347 -17.48 6.95 22.39
N GLU A 348 -16.49 6.40 23.10
CA GLU A 348 -16.52 5.02 23.62
C GLU A 348 -17.84 4.74 24.38
N ALA A 349 -18.37 5.75 25.07
CA ALA A 349 -19.65 5.70 25.75
C ALA A 349 -20.84 5.32 24.84
N VAL A 350 -20.89 5.84 23.61
CA VAL A 350 -21.97 5.56 22.64
C VAL A 350 -21.82 4.14 22.10
N ARG A 351 -20.59 3.73 21.78
CA ARG A 351 -20.29 2.35 21.35
C ARG A 351 -20.69 1.34 22.43
N LEU A 352 -20.32 1.61 23.68
CA LEU A 352 -20.67 0.80 24.84
C LEU A 352 -22.20 0.75 25.03
N ALA A 353 -22.91 1.85 24.82
CA ALA A 353 -24.37 1.86 24.90
C ALA A 353 -25.03 0.93 23.87
N VAL A 354 -24.54 0.89 22.63
CA VAL A 354 -25.03 -0.05 21.61
C VAL A 354 -24.73 -1.49 22.00
N VAL A 355 -23.50 -1.80 22.45
CA VAL A 355 -23.13 -3.13 22.92
C VAL A 355 -24.05 -3.59 24.06
N LYS A 356 -24.29 -2.72 25.05
CA LYS A 356 -25.22 -2.99 26.15
C LYS A 356 -26.62 -3.33 25.63
N ARG A 357 -27.16 -2.49 24.75
CA ARG A 357 -28.51 -2.71 24.17
C ARG A 357 -28.60 -3.97 23.32
N LEU A 358 -27.58 -4.31 22.55
CA LEU A 358 -27.57 -5.55 21.77
C LEU A 358 -27.65 -6.78 22.68
N VAL A 359 -26.85 -6.80 23.75
CA VAL A 359 -26.85 -7.90 24.74
C VAL A 359 -28.19 -7.98 25.47
N GLU A 360 -28.74 -6.84 25.91
CA GLU A 360 -30.07 -6.78 26.55
C GLU A 360 -31.20 -7.22 25.61
N ALA A 361 -31.07 -6.98 24.31
CA ALA A 361 -32.02 -7.43 23.29
C ALA A 361 -31.89 -8.93 22.95
N GLY A 362 -30.90 -9.64 23.52
CA GLY A 362 -30.68 -11.08 23.31
C GLY A 362 -29.62 -11.42 22.27
N ALA A 363 -28.65 -10.54 22.00
CA ALA A 363 -27.47 -10.91 21.22
C ALA A 363 -26.74 -12.07 21.89
N ASP A 364 -26.35 -13.09 21.11
CA ASP A 364 -25.45 -14.13 21.61
C ASP A 364 -24.05 -13.56 21.82
N VAL A 365 -23.68 -13.37 23.09
CA VAL A 365 -22.39 -12.83 23.54
C VAL A 365 -21.21 -13.71 23.09
N ASN A 366 -21.46 -15.01 22.91
CA ASN A 366 -20.45 -16.02 22.56
C ASN A 366 -20.53 -16.45 21.09
N ALA A 367 -21.32 -15.76 20.27
CA ALA A 367 -21.34 -15.97 18.83
C ALA A 367 -19.92 -15.83 18.28
N LYS A 368 -19.57 -16.70 17.33
CA LYS A 368 -18.28 -16.66 16.63
C LYS A 368 -18.48 -16.10 15.23
N ASN A 369 -17.62 -15.16 14.83
CA ASN A 369 -17.56 -14.74 13.43
C ASN A 369 -17.01 -15.87 12.55
N ARG A 370 -17.27 -15.80 11.24
CA ARG A 370 -16.84 -16.82 10.28
C ARG A 370 -15.38 -16.64 9.85
N ASP A 371 -14.91 -15.41 9.78
CA ASP A 371 -13.60 -15.08 9.19
C ASP A 371 -12.44 -15.57 10.07
N ASP A 372 -12.47 -15.21 11.35
CA ASP A 372 -11.43 -15.58 12.31
C ASP A 372 -11.93 -16.54 13.40
N GLY A 373 -13.20 -16.95 13.41
CA GLY A 373 -13.78 -17.79 14.46
C GLY A 373 -13.84 -17.12 15.83
N ASP A 374 -13.60 -15.81 15.89
CA ASP A 374 -13.45 -15.05 17.13
C ASP A 374 -14.81 -14.67 17.70
N THR A 375 -14.87 -14.50 19.02
CA THR A 375 -16.01 -13.90 19.73
C THR A 375 -15.89 -12.38 19.76
N ALA A 376 -16.99 -11.69 20.06
CA ALA A 376 -16.95 -10.23 20.25
C ALA A 376 -15.97 -9.81 21.36
N LEU A 377 -15.82 -10.62 22.41
CA LEU A 377 -14.81 -10.41 23.46
C LEU A 377 -13.38 -10.43 22.89
N ALA A 378 -13.05 -11.40 22.03
CA ALA A 378 -11.74 -11.51 21.43
C ALA A 378 -11.42 -10.31 20.50
N VAL A 379 -12.41 -9.85 19.73
CA VAL A 379 -12.28 -8.64 18.89
C VAL A 379 -12.11 -7.38 19.74
N ALA A 380 -12.94 -7.18 20.77
CA ALA A 380 -12.84 -6.04 21.69
C ALA A 380 -11.48 -6.04 22.43
N ALA A 381 -10.97 -7.22 22.76
CA ALA A 381 -9.68 -7.41 23.38
C ALA A 381 -8.53 -6.99 22.45
N GLU A 382 -8.55 -7.38 21.18
CA GLU A 382 -7.56 -6.95 20.17
C GLU A 382 -7.55 -5.43 19.97
N ARG A 383 -8.72 -4.79 20.02
CA ARG A 383 -8.84 -3.33 19.86
C ARG A 383 -8.51 -2.53 21.12
N GLY A 384 -8.46 -3.16 22.29
CA GLY A 384 -8.12 -2.48 23.54
C GLY A 384 -9.30 -1.79 24.24
N LEU A 385 -10.54 -2.20 23.94
CA LEU A 385 -11.78 -1.56 24.44
C LEU A 385 -12.11 -2.00 25.88
N VAL A 386 -11.40 -1.46 26.87
CA VAL A 386 -11.47 -1.89 28.28
C VAL A 386 -12.90 -1.96 28.81
N SER A 387 -13.70 -0.90 28.63
CA SER A 387 -15.08 -0.83 29.17
C SER A 387 -16.01 -1.86 28.51
N THR A 388 -15.80 -2.11 27.22
CA THR A 388 -16.56 -3.11 26.45
C THR A 388 -16.16 -4.53 26.87
N VAL A 389 -14.86 -4.78 27.04
CA VAL A 389 -14.34 -6.07 27.54
C VAL A 389 -14.89 -6.37 28.94
N GLU A 390 -14.86 -5.38 29.83
CA GLU A 390 -15.42 -5.51 31.18
C GLU A 390 -16.90 -5.90 31.13
N TYR A 391 -17.71 -5.17 30.36
CA TYR A 391 -19.13 -5.46 30.23
C TYR A 391 -19.42 -6.83 29.59
N LEU A 392 -18.70 -7.21 28.54
CA LEU A 392 -18.90 -8.51 27.89
C LEU A 392 -18.58 -9.67 28.84
N LEU A 393 -17.54 -9.54 29.67
CA LEU A 393 -17.23 -10.53 30.70
C LEU A 393 -18.31 -10.60 31.77
N ASP A 394 -18.84 -9.46 32.20
CA ASP A 394 -19.96 -9.40 33.16
C ASP A 394 -21.25 -10.00 32.57
N ALA A 395 -21.43 -9.91 31.24
CA ALA A 395 -22.52 -10.52 30.50
C ALA A 395 -22.32 -12.03 30.20
N GLY A 396 -21.26 -12.65 30.70
CA GLY A 396 -21.01 -14.10 30.54
C GLY A 396 -20.27 -14.49 29.26
N ALA A 397 -19.48 -13.59 28.67
CA ALA A 397 -18.57 -13.94 27.59
C ALA A 397 -17.54 -14.98 28.04
N ASP A 398 -17.30 -16.00 27.22
CA ASP A 398 -16.30 -17.03 27.45
C ASP A 398 -14.88 -16.46 27.30
N LEU A 399 -14.21 -16.31 28.43
CA LEU A 399 -12.85 -15.79 28.55
C LEU A 399 -11.80 -16.66 27.83
N HIS A 400 -12.08 -17.94 27.63
CA HIS A 400 -11.17 -18.91 27.01
C HIS A 400 -11.62 -19.32 25.61
N ALA A 401 -12.60 -18.63 25.02
CA ALA A 401 -13.10 -18.92 23.69
C ALA A 401 -11.96 -18.91 22.66
N ARG A 402 -11.83 -19.99 21.90
CA ARG A 402 -10.80 -20.11 20.86
C ARG A 402 -11.33 -19.75 19.48
N GLY A 403 -10.63 -18.84 18.81
CA GLY A 403 -10.80 -18.52 17.40
C GLY A 403 -10.41 -19.68 16.47
N SER A 404 -10.53 -19.47 15.16
CA SER A 404 -10.14 -20.42 14.10
C SER A 404 -8.65 -20.73 14.13
N LYS A 405 -7.83 -19.75 14.52
CA LYS A 405 -6.38 -19.86 14.73
C LYS A 405 -6.02 -20.35 16.15
N GLY A 406 -6.99 -20.76 16.96
CA GLY A 406 -6.78 -21.24 18.34
C GLY A 406 -6.50 -20.12 19.34
N MET A 407 -6.70 -18.86 18.95
CA MET A 407 -6.36 -17.70 19.76
C MET A 407 -7.47 -17.41 20.78
N THR A 408 -7.08 -17.14 22.01
CA THR A 408 -7.97 -16.71 23.09
C THR A 408 -8.07 -15.17 23.13
N PRO A 409 -9.05 -14.59 23.82
CA PRO A 409 -9.12 -13.14 24.03
C PRO A 409 -7.84 -12.53 24.59
N LEU A 410 -7.15 -13.22 25.50
CA LEU A 410 -5.85 -12.77 26.02
C LEU A 410 -4.76 -12.78 24.94
N ILE A 411 -4.71 -13.82 24.11
CA ILE A 411 -3.77 -13.88 22.98
C ILE A 411 -4.06 -12.75 21.98
N ARG A 412 -5.33 -12.53 21.64
CA ARG A 412 -5.77 -11.43 20.77
C ARG A 412 -5.43 -10.05 21.35
N ALA A 413 -5.62 -9.84 22.65
CA ALA A 413 -5.15 -8.63 23.33
C ALA A 413 -3.63 -8.43 23.25
N CYS A 414 -2.87 -9.50 23.05
CA CYS A 414 -1.42 -9.44 22.89
C CYS A 414 -0.97 -9.26 21.43
N MET A 415 -1.89 -9.38 20.46
CA MET A 415 -1.61 -9.20 19.04
C MET A 415 -1.66 -7.72 18.64
N CYS A 416 -0.78 -7.33 17.74
CA CYS A 416 -0.71 -5.96 17.23
C CYS A 416 -1.81 -5.69 16.19
N GLY A 417 -2.92 -5.10 16.64
CA GLY A 417 -3.98 -4.54 15.79
C GLY A 417 -4.60 -3.23 16.31
N GLY A 418 -4.30 -2.82 17.54
CA GLY A 418 -4.82 -1.59 18.15
C GLY A 418 -3.95 -0.37 17.83
N GLN A 419 -4.55 0.67 17.23
CA GLN A 419 -4.01 2.04 17.26
C GLN A 419 -4.19 2.71 18.64
N GLU A 420 -4.76 1.99 19.61
CA GLU A 420 -5.19 2.50 20.91
C GLU A 420 -4.11 2.33 22.00
N ARG A 421 -4.04 3.32 22.89
CA ARG A 421 -2.99 3.49 23.92
C ARG A 421 -3.21 2.66 25.20
N TYR A 422 -4.24 1.81 25.27
CA TYR A 422 -4.70 1.18 26.53
C TYR A 422 -4.64 -0.34 26.54
N GLN A 423 -3.88 -0.97 25.63
CA GLN A 423 -3.81 -2.43 25.52
C GLN A 423 -3.38 -3.12 26.82
N HIS A 424 -2.47 -2.50 27.59
CA HIS A 424 -2.03 -3.04 28.87
C HIS A 424 -3.18 -3.16 29.89
N ALA A 425 -4.20 -2.30 29.80
CA ALA A 425 -5.32 -2.26 30.74
C ALA A 425 -6.28 -3.41 30.45
N THR A 426 -6.54 -3.66 29.16
CA THR A 426 -7.29 -4.83 28.70
C THR A 426 -6.61 -6.13 29.09
N VAL A 427 -5.29 -6.26 28.88
CA VAL A 427 -4.53 -7.44 29.32
C VAL A 427 -4.63 -7.61 30.84
N LYS A 428 -4.44 -6.53 31.61
CA LYS A 428 -4.56 -6.57 33.07
C LYS A 428 -5.95 -7.03 33.51
N LEU A 429 -7.01 -6.50 32.91
CA LEU A 429 -8.39 -6.88 33.20
C LEU A 429 -8.63 -8.37 32.91
N LEU A 430 -8.23 -8.86 31.73
CA LEU A 430 -8.39 -10.27 31.36
C LEU A 430 -7.65 -11.20 32.35
N LEU A 431 -6.43 -10.85 32.74
CA LEU A 431 -5.65 -11.60 33.74
C LEU A 431 -6.33 -11.59 35.12
N GLN A 432 -6.85 -10.44 35.56
CA GLN A 432 -7.60 -10.32 36.82
C GLN A 432 -8.87 -11.18 36.84
N ARG A 433 -9.50 -11.37 35.66
CA ARG A 433 -10.69 -12.21 35.48
C ARG A 433 -10.34 -13.69 35.29
N GLY A 434 -9.06 -14.08 35.37
CA GLY A 434 -8.61 -15.47 35.37
C GLY A 434 -8.14 -16.01 34.01
N ALA A 435 -7.80 -15.14 33.04
CA ALA A 435 -7.31 -15.61 31.75
C ALA A 435 -6.01 -16.39 31.88
N SER A 436 -5.92 -17.53 31.20
CA SER A 436 -4.75 -18.42 31.26
C SER A 436 -3.60 -17.85 30.43
N THR A 437 -2.45 -17.63 31.09
CA THR A 437 -1.22 -17.17 30.44
C THR A 437 -0.53 -18.28 29.62
N THR A 438 -0.94 -19.54 29.83
CA THR A 438 -0.35 -20.72 29.19
C THR A 438 -1.08 -21.17 27.94
N ASP A 439 -2.26 -20.61 27.66
CA ASP A 439 -3.02 -20.95 26.47
C ASP A 439 -2.19 -20.65 25.23
N VAL A 440 -2.19 -21.58 24.28
CA VAL A 440 -1.45 -21.48 23.01
C VAL A 440 -2.39 -21.43 21.81
N ASP A 441 -1.98 -20.69 20.79
CA ASP A 441 -2.61 -20.70 19.46
C ASP A 441 -2.33 -22.02 18.71
N ASN A 442 -2.83 -22.15 17.48
CA ASN A 442 -2.61 -23.34 16.66
C ASN A 442 -1.15 -23.53 16.22
N GLU A 443 -0.31 -22.49 16.32
CA GLU A 443 1.14 -22.58 16.10
C GLU A 443 1.90 -22.99 17.37
N GLY A 444 1.21 -23.18 18.49
CA GLY A 444 1.79 -23.52 19.78
C GLY A 444 2.38 -22.33 20.52
N ARG A 445 2.04 -21.09 20.13
CA ARG A 445 2.52 -19.86 20.75
C ARG A 445 1.58 -19.37 21.83
N ASN A 446 2.13 -19.06 23.01
CA ASN A 446 1.37 -18.42 24.08
C ASN A 446 1.36 -16.88 23.94
N ALA A 447 0.58 -16.21 24.78
CA ALA A 447 0.48 -14.75 24.81
C ALA A 447 1.86 -14.07 24.93
N MET A 448 2.77 -14.59 25.76
CA MET A 448 4.10 -14.02 25.96
C MET A 448 4.99 -14.16 24.71
N GLU A 449 4.97 -15.30 24.05
CA GLU A 449 5.70 -15.54 22.79
C GLU A 449 5.19 -14.61 21.69
N ILE A 450 3.87 -14.42 21.58
CA ILE A 450 3.25 -13.53 20.59
C ILE A 450 3.66 -12.07 20.82
N VAL A 451 3.60 -11.58 22.07
CA VAL A 451 4.09 -10.23 22.38
C VAL A 451 5.57 -10.11 22.04
N CYS A 452 6.41 -11.07 22.39
CA CYS A 452 7.85 -10.98 22.11
C CYS A 452 8.16 -10.97 20.61
N SER A 453 7.44 -11.78 19.82
CA SER A 453 7.63 -11.91 18.37
C SER A 453 6.99 -10.81 17.53
N SER A 454 6.15 -9.94 18.10
CA SER A 454 5.51 -8.88 17.32
C SER A 454 6.52 -7.85 16.80
N GLU A 455 6.54 -7.60 15.49
CA GLU A 455 7.48 -6.68 14.85
C GLU A 455 7.16 -5.21 15.14
N ASN A 456 5.88 -4.91 15.44
CA ASN A 456 5.43 -3.55 15.71
C ASN A 456 5.91 -3.07 17.09
N GLY A 457 6.38 -1.82 17.14
CA GLY A 457 6.81 -1.15 18.37
C GLY A 457 5.64 -0.82 19.28
N HIS A 458 5.02 -1.82 19.90
CA HIS A 458 3.96 -1.63 20.89
C HIS A 458 4.47 -0.69 22.00
N PRO A 459 3.83 0.48 22.26
CA PRO A 459 4.31 1.41 23.28
C PRO A 459 4.35 0.74 24.65
N ASP A 460 3.38 -0.14 24.93
CA ASP A 460 3.25 -0.83 26.21
C ASP A 460 3.83 -2.26 26.24
N LYS A 461 4.68 -2.63 25.27
CA LYS A 461 5.23 -4.01 25.16
C LYS A 461 5.83 -4.50 26.48
N PHE A 462 6.60 -3.61 27.12
CA PHE A 462 7.25 -3.88 28.39
C PHE A 462 6.24 -4.05 29.53
N ALA A 463 5.21 -3.21 29.60
CA ALA A 463 4.16 -3.30 30.61
C ALA A 463 3.36 -4.59 30.49
N ILE A 464 3.01 -5.01 29.26
CA ILE A 464 2.29 -6.26 29.00
C ILE A 464 3.14 -7.46 29.41
N ILE A 465 4.43 -7.51 29.02
CA ILE A 465 5.34 -8.60 29.42
C ILE A 465 5.47 -8.67 30.95
N LYS A 466 5.58 -7.52 31.61
CA LYS A 466 5.63 -7.44 33.07
C LYS A 466 4.37 -8.02 33.71
N LEU A 467 3.18 -7.62 33.25
CA LEU A 467 1.91 -8.15 33.73
C LEU A 467 1.79 -9.67 33.51
N LEU A 468 2.15 -10.15 32.32
CA LEU A 468 2.12 -11.60 32.01
C LEU A 468 3.07 -12.40 32.90
N LEU A 469 4.22 -11.84 33.29
CA LEU A 469 5.15 -12.48 34.23
C LEU A 469 4.67 -12.42 35.68
N GLU A 470 4.03 -11.33 36.09
CA GLU A 470 3.47 -11.16 37.44
C GLU A 470 2.31 -12.14 37.72
N TYR A 471 1.44 -12.37 36.73
CA TYR A 471 0.31 -13.29 36.84
C TYR A 471 0.65 -14.73 36.42
N ARG A 472 1.91 -15.02 36.08
CA ARG A 472 2.36 -16.36 35.74
C ARG A 472 2.38 -17.24 36.99
N SER A 473 1.71 -18.39 36.95
CA SER A 473 1.71 -19.32 38.07
C SER A 473 3.05 -20.07 38.16
N PRO A 474 3.61 -20.32 39.35
CA PRO A 474 4.86 -21.06 39.51
C PRO A 474 4.75 -22.54 39.06
N HIS A 475 3.53 -23.07 38.96
CA HIS A 475 3.25 -24.41 38.42
C HIS A 475 3.31 -24.47 36.87
N ASP A 476 3.39 -23.33 36.17
CA ASP A 476 3.50 -23.21 34.71
C ASP A 476 4.93 -23.50 34.18
N ALA A 477 5.75 -24.18 34.98
CA ALA A 477 7.11 -24.57 34.63
C ALA A 477 7.16 -25.67 33.56
N SER A 478 6.06 -26.40 33.34
CA SER A 478 5.97 -27.48 32.36
C SER A 478 5.76 -26.97 30.93
N SER A 479 5.17 -25.78 30.74
CA SER A 479 4.99 -25.14 29.43
C SER A 479 6.12 -24.14 29.12
N SER A 480 7.36 -24.49 29.48
CA SER A 480 8.51 -23.63 29.15
C SER A 480 8.49 -23.32 27.65
N PRO A 481 8.68 -22.06 27.24
CA PRO A 481 8.54 -21.67 25.85
C PRO A 481 9.43 -22.55 24.96
N THR A 482 8.87 -23.01 23.84
CA THR A 482 9.58 -23.93 22.94
C THR A 482 10.78 -23.23 22.29
N LYS A 483 10.71 -21.90 22.18
CA LYS A 483 11.71 -21.00 21.61
C LYS A 483 12.20 -19.98 22.65
N SER A 484 13.32 -19.33 22.38
CA SER A 484 13.83 -18.26 23.25
C SER A 484 13.00 -17.00 23.10
N LEU A 485 12.46 -16.48 24.21
CA LEU A 485 11.76 -15.18 24.25
C LEU A 485 12.72 -14.00 24.05
N ILE A 486 13.98 -14.17 24.45
CA ILE A 486 15.02 -13.13 24.37
C ILE A 486 15.40 -12.88 22.90
N PHE A 487 15.43 -13.94 22.07
CA PHE A 487 15.82 -13.84 20.68
C PHE A 487 15.01 -12.80 19.87
N PRO A 488 13.67 -12.89 19.75
CA PRO A 488 12.89 -11.91 18.99
C PRO A 488 12.91 -10.50 19.58
N LEU A 489 13.00 -10.37 20.91
CA LEU A 489 13.14 -9.06 21.57
C LEU A 489 14.47 -8.39 21.29
N PHE A 490 15.54 -9.19 21.20
CA PHE A 490 16.86 -8.72 20.81
C PHE A 490 16.86 -8.23 19.36
N MET A 491 16.25 -8.99 18.44
CA MET A 491 16.14 -8.61 17.03
C MET A 491 15.26 -7.37 16.81
N SER A 492 14.30 -7.09 17.70
CA SER A 492 13.47 -5.86 17.67
C SER A 492 14.09 -4.69 18.45
N HIS A 493 15.37 -4.79 18.82
CA HIS A 493 16.15 -3.79 19.54
C HIS A 493 15.58 -3.33 20.90
N ARG A 494 15.00 -4.26 21.67
CA ARG A 494 14.41 -3.98 22.99
C ARG A 494 15.30 -4.46 24.15
N ALA A 495 16.49 -3.89 24.27
CA ALA A 495 17.50 -4.29 25.27
C ALA A 495 16.99 -4.29 26.72
N GLU A 496 16.21 -3.27 27.14
CA GLU A 496 15.66 -3.18 28.50
C GLU A 496 14.78 -4.39 28.86
N ILE A 497 13.97 -4.85 27.90
CA ILE A 497 13.09 -6.02 28.09
C ILE A 497 13.93 -7.29 28.16
N CYS A 498 14.94 -7.42 27.31
CA CYS A 498 15.87 -8.54 27.34
C CYS A 498 16.59 -8.65 28.69
N GLU A 499 17.11 -7.54 29.23
CA GLU A 499 17.74 -7.50 30.55
C GLU A 499 16.76 -7.83 31.67
N TYR A 500 15.51 -7.37 31.57
CA TYR A 500 14.48 -7.73 32.54
C TYR A 500 14.19 -9.24 32.52
N LEU A 501 14.05 -9.83 31.33
CA LEU A 501 13.81 -11.27 31.18
C LEU A 501 14.97 -12.15 31.66
N MET A 502 16.20 -11.63 31.64
CA MET A 502 17.37 -12.32 32.20
C MET A 502 17.28 -12.54 33.71
N LYS A 503 16.48 -11.72 34.43
CA LYS A 503 16.23 -11.91 35.87
C LYS A 503 15.29 -13.08 36.16
N PHE A 504 14.57 -13.56 35.16
CA PHE A 504 13.63 -14.68 35.26
C PHE A 504 14.24 -15.94 34.66
N ASN A 505 13.78 -17.11 35.10
CA ASN A 505 14.21 -18.41 34.58
C ASN A 505 13.60 -18.69 33.19
N THR A 506 13.99 -17.90 32.19
CA THR A 506 13.55 -18.03 30.80
C THR A 506 14.53 -18.88 30.00
N ARG A 507 14.04 -19.52 28.94
CA ARG A 507 14.88 -20.35 28.08
C ARG A 507 15.88 -19.48 27.32
N HIS A 508 17.17 -19.77 27.50
CA HIS A 508 18.25 -19.11 26.77
C HIS A 508 18.21 -19.41 25.26
N PRO A 509 18.72 -18.49 24.41
CA PRO A 509 18.80 -18.69 22.97
C PRO A 509 19.60 -19.95 22.62
N SER A 510 19.09 -20.71 21.63
CA SER A 510 19.82 -21.81 21.02
C SER A 510 21.08 -21.32 20.30
N LYS A 511 22.02 -22.22 20.00
CA LYS A 511 23.26 -21.87 19.28
C LYS A 511 22.99 -21.17 17.93
N LYS A 512 21.91 -21.54 17.24
CA LYS A 512 21.51 -20.93 15.96
C LYS A 512 21.01 -19.50 16.18
N GLU A 513 20.07 -19.32 17.12
CA GLU A 513 19.51 -18.01 17.49
C GLU A 513 20.59 -17.06 18.01
N LEU A 514 21.41 -17.52 18.95
CA LEU A 514 22.56 -16.78 19.48
C LEU A 514 23.53 -16.41 18.35
N GLY A 515 23.65 -17.28 17.35
CA GLY A 515 24.48 -17.00 16.20
C GLY A 515 23.95 -15.89 15.29
N SER A 516 22.63 -15.76 15.17
CA SER A 516 21.98 -14.64 14.52
C SER A 516 22.06 -13.36 15.35
N MET A 517 21.85 -13.44 16.68
CA MET A 517 21.98 -12.28 17.58
C MET A 517 23.36 -11.63 17.51
N ILE A 518 24.43 -12.45 17.52
CA ILE A 518 25.80 -11.95 17.41
C ILE A 518 26.05 -11.34 16.03
N PHE A 519 25.49 -11.91 14.97
CA PHE A 519 25.63 -11.35 13.62
C PHE A 519 24.94 -9.99 13.51
N GLU A 520 23.71 -9.88 14.02
CA GLU A 520 22.95 -8.63 14.06
C GLU A 520 23.71 -7.53 14.82
N ALA A 521 24.29 -7.87 15.98
CA ALA A 521 25.09 -6.92 16.75
C ALA A 521 26.33 -6.40 15.99
N ILE A 522 26.88 -7.21 15.08
CA ILE A 522 28.01 -6.83 14.23
C ILE A 522 27.55 -5.87 13.13
N GLU A 523 26.46 -6.18 12.44
CA GLU A 523 25.87 -5.38 11.36
C GLU A 523 25.43 -3.99 11.86
N GLU A 524 24.71 -3.94 12.99
CA GLU A 524 24.24 -2.69 13.63
C GLU A 524 25.33 -1.86 14.29
N ARG A 525 26.53 -2.41 14.33
CA ARG A 525 27.71 -1.82 14.96
C ARG A 525 27.56 -1.47 16.43
N ASN A 526 26.78 -2.26 17.17
CA ASN A 526 26.43 -1.96 18.55
C ASN A 526 27.21 -2.84 19.55
N PRO A 527 28.21 -2.28 20.27
CA PRO A 527 29.01 -3.04 21.22
C PRO A 527 28.22 -3.52 22.44
N ALA A 528 27.22 -2.76 22.89
CA ALA A 528 26.39 -3.15 24.04
C ALA A 528 25.54 -4.39 23.70
N TYR A 529 25.03 -4.47 22.47
CA TYR A 529 24.27 -5.63 21.99
C TYR A 529 25.15 -6.88 21.91
N LEU A 530 26.39 -6.71 21.43
CA LEU A 530 27.33 -7.82 21.42
C LEU A 530 27.67 -8.26 22.85
N GLN A 531 27.93 -7.33 23.77
CA GLN A 531 28.21 -7.66 25.17
C GLN A 531 27.05 -8.40 25.82
N PHE A 532 25.81 -7.97 25.56
CA PHE A 532 24.62 -8.68 26.01
C PHE A 532 24.58 -10.12 25.48
N ALA A 533 24.79 -10.32 24.18
CA ALA A 533 24.83 -11.66 23.58
C ALA A 533 25.97 -12.53 24.13
N LEU A 534 27.07 -11.94 24.59
CA LEU A 534 28.22 -12.66 25.16
C LEU A 534 27.99 -13.18 26.58
N GLN A 535 26.93 -12.73 27.27
CA GLN A 535 26.56 -13.26 28.59
C GLN A 535 26.10 -14.72 28.54
N PHE A 536 25.69 -15.23 27.36
CA PHE A 536 25.21 -16.60 27.21
C PHE A 536 26.37 -17.60 27.07
N LYS A 537 26.27 -18.73 27.80
CA LYS A 537 27.32 -19.77 27.91
C LYS A 537 27.89 -20.28 26.57
N ASP A 538 27.07 -20.38 25.54
CA ASP A 538 27.49 -20.88 24.22
C ASP A 538 28.06 -19.78 23.29
N ALA A 539 28.07 -18.51 23.70
CA ALA A 539 28.43 -17.38 22.85
C ALA A 539 29.87 -17.47 22.31
N VAL A 540 30.82 -17.87 23.15
CA VAL A 540 32.25 -18.04 22.77
C VAL A 540 32.39 -19.11 21.69
N LYS A 541 31.68 -20.25 21.83
CA LYS A 541 31.69 -21.31 20.82
C LYS A 541 31.09 -20.82 19.51
N VAL A 542 30.02 -20.05 19.58
CA VAL A 542 29.34 -19.52 18.40
C VAL A 542 30.18 -18.42 17.74
N LEU A 543 30.92 -17.61 18.51
CA LEU A 543 31.96 -16.70 17.98
C LEU A 543 33.10 -17.44 17.29
N ALA A 544 33.48 -18.61 17.80
CA ALA A 544 34.48 -19.46 17.18
C ALA A 544 34.01 -20.09 15.87
N THR A 545 32.69 -20.14 15.63
CA THR A 545 32.13 -20.55 14.36
C THR A 545 31.97 -19.37 13.41
N LYS A 546 32.33 -19.55 12.14
CA LYS A 546 32.22 -18.56 11.05
C LYS A 546 33.23 -17.39 11.16
N LYS A 547 33.33 -16.60 10.10
CA LYS A 547 34.32 -15.54 9.88
C LYS A 547 33.90 -14.21 10.55
N ARG A 548 33.41 -14.24 11.80
CA ARG A 548 32.73 -13.10 12.43
C ARG A 548 33.64 -11.91 12.69
N LEU A 549 34.83 -12.17 13.22
CA LEU A 549 35.86 -11.14 13.38
C LEU A 549 36.19 -10.49 12.03
N PHE A 550 36.36 -11.33 11.00
CA PHE A 550 36.64 -10.87 9.64
C PHE A 550 35.54 -9.94 9.12
N HIS A 551 34.26 -10.30 9.26
CA HIS A 551 33.13 -9.44 8.88
C HIS A 551 33.08 -8.13 9.68
N ALA A 552 33.32 -8.16 11.00
CA ALA A 552 33.35 -6.96 11.82
C ALA A 552 34.45 -5.98 11.37
N LEU A 553 35.63 -6.50 11.00
CA LEU A 553 36.76 -5.72 10.49
C LEU A 553 36.52 -5.20 9.07
N GLU A 554 35.90 -6.01 8.21
CA GLU A 554 35.50 -5.60 6.86
C GLU A 554 34.47 -4.46 6.90
N ALA A 555 33.51 -4.52 7.83
CA ALA A 555 32.53 -3.47 8.07
C ALA A 555 33.12 -2.21 8.74
N GLY A 556 34.39 -2.22 9.16
CA GLY A 556 35.08 -1.11 9.83
C GLY A 556 34.67 -0.90 11.29
N ASN A 557 34.12 -1.93 11.94
CA ASN A 557 33.59 -1.83 13.29
C ASN A 557 34.60 -2.33 14.33
N PHE A 558 35.59 -1.49 14.63
CA PHE A 558 36.73 -1.89 15.46
C PHE A 558 36.39 -2.08 16.94
N LYS A 559 35.38 -1.39 17.49
CA LYS A 559 34.94 -1.59 18.88
C LYS A 559 34.33 -2.97 19.08
N VAL A 560 33.48 -3.41 18.16
CA VAL A 560 32.93 -4.77 18.17
C VAL A 560 34.03 -5.79 17.86
N ALA A 561 34.93 -5.52 16.92
CA ALA A 561 36.06 -6.40 16.63
C ALA A 561 36.97 -6.61 17.85
N HIS A 562 37.22 -5.57 18.65
CA HIS A 562 37.94 -5.66 19.91
C HIS A 562 37.26 -6.61 20.88
N ILE A 563 35.96 -6.45 21.12
CA ILE A 563 35.17 -7.32 22.01
C ILE A 563 35.18 -8.77 21.51
N ILE A 564 35.09 -8.99 20.19
CA ILE A 564 35.18 -10.33 19.58
C ILE A 564 36.55 -10.98 19.84
N LEU A 565 37.64 -10.20 19.76
CA LEU A 565 38.99 -10.68 20.03
C LEU A 565 39.24 -10.97 21.52
N GLU A 566 38.73 -10.12 22.41
CA GLU A 566 38.75 -10.36 23.86
C GLU A 566 38.02 -11.66 24.23
N ALA A 567 36.91 -11.95 23.55
CA ALA A 567 36.15 -13.18 23.72
C ALA A 567 36.83 -14.43 23.12
N GLY A 568 38.01 -14.30 22.51
CA GLY A 568 38.83 -15.43 22.03
C GLY A 568 38.42 -15.98 20.66
N ALA A 569 37.78 -15.18 19.80
CA ALA A 569 37.40 -15.62 18.46
C ALA A 569 38.63 -15.87 17.55
N PRO A 570 38.54 -16.81 16.59
CA PRO A 570 39.62 -17.12 15.67
C PRO A 570 39.88 -15.96 14.71
N TRP A 571 41.16 -15.68 14.49
CA TRP A 571 41.64 -14.59 13.63
C TRP A 571 42.31 -15.06 12.34
N GLU A 572 42.57 -16.36 12.21
CA GLU A 572 43.32 -17.00 11.10
C GLU A 572 42.58 -16.97 9.75
N HIS A 573 41.41 -16.33 9.68
CA HIS A 573 40.63 -16.37 8.46
C HIS A 573 41.30 -15.58 7.32
N VAL A 574 41.40 -16.22 6.15
CA VAL A 574 41.95 -15.65 4.92
C VAL A 574 40.89 -15.62 3.82
N SER A 575 40.72 -14.46 3.17
CA SER A 575 39.79 -14.25 2.07
C SER A 575 40.27 -14.89 0.75
N ARG A 576 39.42 -14.90 -0.28
CA ARG A 576 39.82 -15.33 -1.64
C ARG A 576 40.94 -14.47 -2.24
N SER A 577 41.02 -13.20 -1.87
CA SER A 577 42.09 -12.28 -2.27
C SER A 577 43.31 -12.32 -1.33
N ARG A 578 43.41 -13.36 -0.48
CA ARG A 578 44.42 -13.51 0.56
C ARG A 578 44.44 -12.41 1.62
N TRP A 579 43.33 -11.68 1.81
CA TRP A 579 43.22 -10.71 2.90
C TRP A 579 43.04 -11.43 4.23
N THR A 580 43.79 -10.99 5.24
CA THR A 580 43.67 -11.46 6.63
C THR A 580 42.95 -10.43 7.50
N SER A 581 42.54 -10.82 8.71
CA SER A 581 42.05 -9.86 9.71
C SER A 581 43.05 -8.74 9.98
N LEU A 582 44.36 -9.02 9.93
CA LEU A 582 45.41 -8.02 10.09
C LEU A 582 45.38 -6.98 8.96
N HIS A 583 45.16 -7.37 7.71
CA HIS A 583 45.03 -6.43 6.59
C HIS A 583 43.83 -5.48 6.75
N HIS A 584 42.67 -6.01 7.17
CA HIS A 584 41.48 -5.17 7.39
C HIS A 584 41.68 -4.21 8.59
N ALA A 585 42.31 -4.68 9.67
CA ALA A 585 42.65 -3.84 10.82
C ALA A 585 43.66 -2.73 10.44
N CYS A 586 44.67 -3.07 9.65
CA CYS A 586 45.65 -2.10 9.14
C CYS A 586 44.99 -1.07 8.22
N ARG A 587 44.17 -1.52 7.26
CA ARG A 587 43.41 -0.63 6.37
C ARG A 587 42.54 0.36 7.15
N GLY A 588 42.01 -0.09 8.28
CA GLY A 588 41.15 0.65 9.19
C GLY A 588 41.86 1.64 10.13
N LYS A 589 43.19 1.72 10.11
CA LYS A 589 44.00 2.56 11.02
C LYS A 589 43.78 2.25 12.52
N ASN A 590 43.40 1.02 12.86
CA ASN A 590 43.13 0.65 14.25
C ASN A 590 44.31 -0.07 14.91
N THR A 591 45.22 0.71 15.49
CA THR A 591 46.44 0.20 16.15
C THR A 591 46.16 -0.74 17.31
N MET A 592 45.05 -0.56 18.05
CA MET A 592 44.68 -1.45 19.16
C MET A 592 44.38 -2.86 18.66
N VAL A 593 43.51 -2.99 17.65
CA VAL A 593 43.16 -4.30 17.10
C VAL A 593 44.34 -4.94 16.38
N VAL A 594 45.16 -4.15 15.68
CA VAL A 594 46.41 -4.64 15.07
C VAL A 594 47.35 -5.21 16.14
N ARG A 595 47.58 -4.48 17.25
CA ARG A 595 48.40 -4.96 18.37
C ARG A 595 47.87 -6.28 18.92
N MET A 596 46.59 -6.36 19.22
CA MET A 596 45.95 -7.56 19.76
C MET A 596 46.06 -8.78 18.82
N LEU A 597 46.03 -8.57 17.51
CA LEU A 597 46.21 -9.62 16.51
C LEU A 597 47.67 -10.10 16.47
N LEU A 598 48.63 -9.17 16.46
CA LEU A 598 50.07 -9.48 16.46
C LEU A 598 50.51 -10.20 17.74
N GLU A 599 50.04 -9.76 18.91
CA GLU A 599 50.27 -10.42 20.20
C GLU A 599 49.72 -11.86 20.23
N ARG A 600 48.69 -12.16 19.42
CA ARG A 600 48.13 -13.50 19.26
C ARG A 600 48.82 -14.33 18.17
N GLY A 601 49.89 -13.82 17.56
CA GLY A 601 50.70 -14.53 16.56
C GLY A 601 50.23 -14.36 15.12
N ALA A 602 49.45 -13.32 14.80
CA ALA A 602 49.11 -13.03 13.41
C ALA A 602 50.36 -12.73 12.58
N ASP A 603 50.54 -13.42 11.45
CA ASP A 603 51.68 -13.24 10.56
C ASP A 603 51.67 -11.83 9.93
N PRO A 604 52.65 -10.96 10.26
CA PRO A 604 52.74 -9.62 9.70
C PRO A 604 53.24 -9.59 8.25
N ASN A 605 53.67 -10.72 7.69
CA ASN A 605 54.30 -10.83 6.36
C ASN A 605 53.42 -11.52 5.33
N GLN A 606 52.23 -11.98 5.74
CA GLN A 606 51.28 -12.59 4.82
C GLN A 606 50.88 -11.58 3.74
N SER A 607 51.11 -11.92 2.46
CA SER A 607 50.74 -11.07 1.33
C SER A 607 49.36 -11.39 0.76
N THR A 608 48.70 -10.36 0.23
CA THR A 608 47.48 -10.47 -0.57
C THR A 608 47.77 -11.00 -1.99
N VAL A 609 46.73 -11.27 -2.80
CA VAL A 609 46.90 -11.63 -4.22
C VAL A 609 47.56 -10.50 -5.04
N THR A 610 47.40 -9.24 -4.63
CA THR A 610 48.07 -8.08 -5.25
C THR A 610 49.52 -7.90 -4.80
N GLY A 611 49.97 -8.71 -3.83
CA GLY A 611 51.31 -8.64 -3.25
C GLY A 611 51.43 -7.70 -2.06
N ASP A 612 50.38 -6.96 -1.70
CA ASP A 612 50.42 -6.04 -0.55
C ASP A 612 50.46 -6.83 0.76
N THR A 613 51.42 -6.50 1.62
CA THR A 613 51.53 -6.94 3.02
C THR A 613 50.81 -5.95 3.97
N PRO A 614 50.55 -6.32 5.24
CA PRO A 614 50.07 -5.38 6.25
C PRO A 614 50.95 -4.12 6.40
N LEU A 615 52.26 -4.27 6.20
CA LEU A 615 53.23 -3.17 6.25
C LEU A 615 53.07 -2.22 5.05
N ASP A 616 52.82 -2.75 3.85
CA ASP A 616 52.54 -1.94 2.65
C ASP A 616 51.28 -1.09 2.80
N LEU A 617 50.25 -1.65 3.48
CA LEU A 617 49.04 -0.89 3.81
C LEU A 617 49.38 0.29 4.74
N ALA A 618 50.17 0.09 5.79
CA ALA A 618 50.59 1.16 6.71
C ALA A 618 51.38 2.26 5.96
N LEU A 619 52.30 1.86 5.08
CA LEU A 619 53.10 2.77 4.25
C LEU A 619 52.26 3.57 3.25
N SER A 620 51.31 2.92 2.57
CA SER A 620 50.40 3.58 1.63
C SER A 620 49.53 4.65 2.31
N GLN A 621 49.26 4.47 3.60
CA GLN A 621 48.41 5.34 4.39
C GLN A 621 49.17 6.39 5.19
N GLY A 622 50.51 6.31 5.23
CA GLY A 622 51.39 7.18 6.01
C GLY A 622 51.26 7.00 7.52
N ASP A 623 50.81 5.84 8.00
CA ASP A 623 50.56 5.61 9.42
C ASP A 623 51.84 5.19 10.15
N LEU A 624 52.55 6.16 10.72
CA LEU A 624 53.81 5.95 11.44
C LEU A 624 53.65 4.98 12.62
N ALA A 625 52.58 5.11 13.41
CA ALA A 625 52.38 4.29 14.60
C ALA A 625 52.11 2.83 14.22
N MET A 626 51.33 2.61 13.16
CA MET A 626 51.10 1.27 12.63
C MET A 626 52.36 0.67 11.98
N PHE A 627 53.14 1.49 11.29
CA PHE A 627 54.41 1.09 10.69
C PHE A 627 55.40 0.60 11.76
N GLU A 628 55.61 1.38 12.83
CA GLU A 628 56.46 0.98 13.95
C GLU A 628 55.96 -0.29 14.63
N LEU A 629 54.65 -0.37 14.90
CA LEU A 629 54.02 -1.52 15.55
C LEU A 629 54.24 -2.83 14.76
N LEU A 630 54.10 -2.78 13.44
CA LEU A 630 54.31 -3.94 12.58
C LEU A 630 55.78 -4.36 12.54
N LEU A 631 56.71 -3.40 12.45
CA LEU A 631 58.14 -3.69 12.50
C LEU A 631 58.55 -4.32 13.85
N ASP A 632 58.00 -3.84 14.96
CA ASP A 632 58.26 -4.38 16.29
C ASP A 632 57.82 -5.85 16.44
N HIS A 633 56.86 -6.30 15.63
CA HIS A 633 56.36 -7.67 15.62
C HIS A 633 56.91 -8.51 14.46
N GLY A 634 58.00 -8.08 13.82
CA GLY A 634 58.71 -8.87 12.81
C GLY A 634 58.17 -8.76 11.39
N ALA A 635 57.50 -7.65 11.05
CA ALA A 635 57.21 -7.33 9.65
C ALA A 635 58.51 -7.12 8.85
N ASP A 636 58.62 -7.78 7.71
CA ASP A 636 59.71 -7.66 6.76
C ASP A 636 59.50 -6.40 5.90
N PRO A 637 60.38 -5.38 6.01
CA PRO A 637 60.31 -4.19 5.15
C PRO A 637 60.69 -4.46 3.70
N PHE A 638 61.34 -5.59 3.41
CA PHE A 638 61.84 -5.93 2.08
C PHE A 638 61.44 -7.36 1.68
N PRO A 639 60.13 -7.66 1.62
CA PRO A 639 59.67 -9.02 1.34
C PRO A 639 60.19 -9.47 -0.02
N ALA A 640 60.78 -10.67 -0.04
CA ALA A 640 61.26 -11.31 -1.26
C ALA A 640 60.09 -11.78 -2.13
N LEU A 641 59.40 -10.86 -2.83
CA LEU A 641 58.22 -11.25 -3.59
C LEU A 641 58.56 -11.80 -4.97
N VAL A 642 58.37 -13.12 -5.05
CA VAL A 642 58.12 -13.92 -6.24
C VAL A 642 56.61 -13.94 -6.49
N ASP A 643 56.11 -13.28 -7.55
CA ASP A 643 55.20 -13.92 -8.53
C ASP A 643 54.97 -13.04 -9.78
N LYS A 644 54.94 -13.70 -10.95
CA LYS A 644 54.97 -13.13 -12.31
C LYS A 644 53.59 -12.95 -12.95
N SER A 645 52.51 -12.87 -12.17
CA SER A 645 51.15 -13.00 -12.72
C SER A 645 50.35 -11.69 -12.80
N ILE A 646 50.76 -10.60 -12.14
CA ILE A 646 50.05 -9.30 -12.23
C ILE A 646 51.05 -8.13 -12.28
N GLY A 647 51.86 -8.06 -13.34
CA GLY A 647 52.36 -6.82 -13.99
C GLY A 647 52.91 -5.61 -13.21
N LYS A 648 53.08 -5.62 -11.87
CA LYS A 648 53.68 -4.54 -11.10
C LYS A 648 54.78 -5.10 -10.19
N PRO A 649 56.04 -4.65 -10.31
CA PRO A 649 57.09 -5.03 -9.38
C PRO A 649 56.74 -4.51 -7.99
N HIS A 650 56.91 -5.34 -6.96
CA HIS A 650 56.77 -4.92 -5.58
C HIS A 650 57.65 -3.68 -5.33
N ILE A 651 57.05 -2.63 -4.79
CA ILE A 651 57.73 -1.41 -4.38
C ILE A 651 58.08 -1.63 -2.91
N GLY A 652 59.35 -1.90 -2.60
CA GLY A 652 59.75 -2.15 -1.21
C GLY A 652 59.49 -0.95 -0.29
N ALA A 653 59.56 -1.19 1.03
CA ALA A 653 59.09 -0.26 2.03
C ALA A 653 59.74 1.12 1.95
N LEU A 654 61.03 1.16 1.57
CA LEU A 654 61.81 2.38 1.49
C LEU A 654 61.33 3.28 0.34
N LEU A 655 61.13 2.70 -0.85
CA LEU A 655 60.65 3.45 -2.01
C LEU A 655 59.19 3.90 -1.80
N GLN A 656 58.36 3.06 -1.18
CA GLN A 656 56.97 3.40 -0.91
C GLN A 656 56.83 4.51 0.13
N ALA A 657 57.68 4.55 1.16
CA ALA A 657 57.73 5.63 2.14
C ALA A 657 57.97 7.00 1.46
N VAL A 658 58.95 7.09 0.54
CA VAL A 658 59.23 8.32 -0.22
C VAL A 658 58.09 8.67 -1.18
N ARG A 659 57.48 7.68 -1.86
CA ARG A 659 56.30 7.90 -2.73
C ARG A 659 55.10 8.44 -1.96
N SER A 660 54.92 7.99 -0.71
CA SER A 660 53.86 8.45 0.19
C SER A 660 54.12 9.83 0.79
N LYS A 661 55.32 10.40 0.57
CA LYS A 661 55.76 11.72 1.06
C LYS A 661 55.76 11.84 2.60
N ASN A 662 56.09 10.75 3.30
CA ASN A 662 56.12 10.71 4.76
C ASN A 662 57.57 10.67 5.28
N PRO A 663 58.18 11.84 5.61
CA PRO A 663 59.57 11.89 6.07
C PRO A 663 59.78 11.16 7.39
N SER A 664 58.79 11.16 8.30
CA SER A 664 58.89 10.47 9.60
C SER A 664 59.09 8.97 9.47
N ILE A 665 58.44 8.33 8.48
CA ILE A 665 58.63 6.90 8.21
C ILE A 665 60.04 6.64 7.67
N VAL A 666 60.54 7.54 6.79
CA VAL A 666 61.92 7.48 6.29
C VAL A 666 62.92 7.60 7.45
N GLU A 667 62.69 8.53 8.39
CA GLU A 667 63.54 8.66 9.58
C GLU A 667 63.56 7.38 10.44
N VAL A 668 62.42 6.70 10.63
CA VAL A 668 62.37 5.42 11.37
C VAL A 668 63.14 4.33 10.63
N ILE A 669 62.98 4.24 9.31
CA ILE A 669 63.74 3.29 8.47
C ILE A 669 65.25 3.54 8.60
N MET A 670 65.69 4.80 8.58
CA MET A 670 67.09 5.17 8.77
C MET A 670 67.58 4.85 10.19
N LYS A 671 66.80 5.17 11.23
CA LYS A 671 67.15 4.89 12.64
C LYS A 671 67.29 3.41 12.96
N ARG A 672 66.55 2.54 12.27
CA ARG A 672 66.61 1.08 12.44
C ARG A 672 67.64 0.40 11.51
N ASP A 673 68.52 1.16 10.86
CA ASP A 673 69.53 0.70 9.90
C ASP A 673 68.96 -0.10 8.69
N LEU A 674 67.65 0.00 8.44
CA LEU A 674 66.97 -0.79 7.41
C LEU A 674 67.38 -0.38 5.99
N PHE A 675 67.87 0.85 5.79
CA PHE A 675 68.36 1.30 4.49
C PHE A 675 69.52 0.46 3.97
N ARG A 676 70.45 0.06 4.84
CA ARG A 676 71.62 -0.74 4.46
C ARG A 676 71.25 -2.20 4.16
N SER A 677 70.23 -2.73 4.82
CA SER A 677 69.70 -4.07 4.55
C SER A 677 68.83 -4.13 3.29
N ALA A 678 68.36 -3.00 2.76
CA ALA A 678 67.54 -2.95 1.57
C ALA A 678 68.31 -3.45 0.33
N PRO A 679 67.66 -4.10 -0.65
CA PRO A 679 68.28 -4.45 -1.92
C PRO A 679 68.86 -3.22 -2.65
N ALA A 680 70.03 -3.36 -3.27
CA ALA A 680 70.70 -2.24 -3.96
C ALA A 680 69.81 -1.56 -5.02
N VAL A 681 68.97 -2.35 -5.73
CA VAL A 681 68.00 -1.83 -6.71
C VAL A 681 66.98 -0.89 -6.06
N GLU A 682 66.57 -1.17 -4.83
CA GLU A 682 65.62 -0.35 -4.08
C GLU A 682 66.27 0.92 -3.54
N GLN A 683 67.48 0.82 -2.99
CA GLN A 683 68.26 2.00 -2.55
C GLN A 683 68.43 3.00 -3.71
N ILE A 684 68.86 2.50 -4.88
CA ILE A 684 69.04 3.30 -6.10
C ILE A 684 67.72 3.93 -6.56
N ARG A 685 66.63 3.15 -6.64
CA ARG A 685 65.32 3.66 -7.09
C ARG A 685 64.75 4.69 -6.13
N THR A 686 64.94 4.51 -4.82
CA THR A 686 64.49 5.44 -3.78
C THR A 686 65.19 6.78 -3.94
N MET A 687 66.52 6.78 -4.00
CA MET A 687 67.32 8.00 -4.14
C MET A 687 67.03 8.70 -5.48
N TYR A 688 66.88 7.94 -6.57
CA TYR A 688 66.43 8.45 -7.86
C TYR A 688 65.07 9.16 -7.75
N TYR A 689 64.08 8.52 -7.12
CA TYR A 689 62.73 9.06 -7.00
C TYR A 689 62.70 10.32 -6.13
N ALA A 690 63.42 10.32 -5.00
CA ALA A 690 63.54 11.47 -4.10
C ALA A 690 64.17 12.71 -4.76
N CYS A 691 65.14 12.51 -5.66
CA CYS A 691 65.76 13.62 -6.40
C CYS A 691 64.93 14.10 -7.59
N ASN A 692 64.11 13.21 -8.16
CA ASN A 692 63.32 13.47 -9.36
C ASN A 692 62.01 14.22 -9.09
N GLN A 693 61.42 14.08 -7.90
CA GLN A 693 60.11 14.66 -7.57
C GLN A 693 60.24 15.88 -6.66
N ASP A 694 59.74 17.03 -7.09
CA ASP A 694 59.82 18.30 -6.34
C ASP A 694 59.21 18.20 -4.93
N SER A 695 58.08 17.49 -4.80
CA SER A 695 57.37 17.35 -3.52
C SER A 695 57.96 16.33 -2.53
N THR A 696 59.21 15.87 -2.73
CA THR A 696 59.84 14.85 -1.86
C THR A 696 61.09 15.36 -1.13
N HIS A 697 61.32 16.68 -1.10
CA HIS A 697 62.50 17.28 -0.49
C HIS A 697 62.66 16.94 1.01
N GLU A 698 61.58 16.85 1.79
CA GLU A 698 61.66 16.46 3.21
C GLU A 698 62.11 15.00 3.37
N CYS A 699 61.65 14.10 2.49
CA CYS A 699 62.10 12.70 2.47
C CYS A 699 63.55 12.59 2.02
N LEU A 700 63.97 13.40 1.04
CA LEU A 700 65.38 13.48 0.60
C LEU A 700 66.27 14.00 1.73
N GLU A 701 65.83 15.02 2.47
CA GLU A 701 66.57 15.51 3.62
C GLU A 701 66.68 14.44 4.72
N ALA A 702 65.61 13.69 5.00
CA ALA A 702 65.64 12.59 5.95
C ALA A 702 66.65 11.47 5.54
N LEU A 703 66.71 11.11 4.25
CA LEU A 703 67.71 10.16 3.73
C LEU A 703 69.14 10.66 3.93
N LEU A 704 69.41 11.92 3.56
CA LEU A 704 70.74 12.53 3.67
C LEU A 704 71.18 12.69 5.14
N ARG A 705 70.26 13.11 6.02
CA ARG A 705 70.51 13.16 7.48
C ARG A 705 70.80 11.78 8.06
N GLY A 706 70.15 10.73 7.56
CA GLY A 706 70.40 9.35 7.94
C GLY A 706 71.72 8.77 7.39
N GLY A 707 72.51 9.56 6.66
CA GLY A 707 73.85 9.16 6.20
C GLY A 707 73.89 8.43 4.85
N VAL A 708 72.87 8.59 4.01
CA VAL A 708 72.95 8.13 2.61
C VAL A 708 73.96 8.99 1.83
N ASP A 709 74.84 8.34 1.07
CA ASP A 709 75.84 9.03 0.25
C ASP A 709 75.17 9.91 -0.84
N PRO A 710 75.35 11.24 -0.82
CA PRO A 710 74.78 12.14 -1.83
C PRO A 710 75.38 11.93 -3.24
N ASN A 711 76.48 11.17 -3.35
CA ASN A 711 77.16 10.82 -4.59
C ASN A 711 76.96 9.34 -4.98
N MET A 712 76.02 8.63 -4.34
CA MET A 712 75.71 7.24 -4.67
C MET A 712 75.39 7.10 -6.18
N PRO A 713 76.01 6.16 -6.92
CA PRO A 713 75.74 5.98 -8.33
C PRO A 713 74.30 5.49 -8.54
N LEU A 714 73.51 6.25 -9.30
CA LEU A 714 72.13 5.90 -9.64
C LEU A 714 72.02 5.40 -11.07
N LEU A 715 71.00 4.57 -11.33
CA LEU A 715 70.73 4.03 -12.65
C LEU A 715 69.46 4.68 -13.22
N ARG A 716 69.53 5.26 -14.43
CA ARG A 716 68.33 5.80 -15.07
C ARG A 716 67.39 4.65 -15.52
N PRO A 717 66.10 4.68 -15.16
CA PRO A 717 65.17 3.59 -15.48
C PRO A 717 65.03 3.25 -16.98
N CYS A 718 65.19 4.23 -17.87
CA CYS A 718 64.95 4.06 -19.31
C CYS A 718 66.22 3.86 -20.16
N THR A 719 67.35 4.39 -19.73
CA THR A 719 68.60 4.37 -20.53
C THR A 719 69.68 3.48 -19.92
N LEU A 720 69.49 3.02 -18.68
CA LEU A 720 70.46 2.21 -17.91
C LEU A 720 71.82 2.89 -17.69
N ASP A 721 71.95 4.18 -18.02
CA ASP A 721 73.16 4.95 -17.76
C ASP A 721 73.31 5.28 -16.28
N TYR A 722 74.55 5.30 -15.82
CA TYR A 722 74.91 5.79 -14.49
C TYR A 722 74.77 7.32 -14.43
N CYS A 723 74.17 7.83 -13.37
CA CYS A 723 74.06 9.26 -13.10
C CYS A 723 74.14 9.55 -11.61
N LEU A 724 74.56 10.77 -11.27
CA LEU A 724 74.59 11.22 -9.88
C LEU A 724 73.25 11.86 -9.47
N PRO A 725 72.86 11.76 -8.18
CA PRO A 725 71.67 12.42 -7.65
C PRO A 725 71.55 13.90 -8.04
N LEU A 726 72.68 14.64 -8.00
CA LEU A 726 72.75 16.06 -8.36
C LEU A 726 72.42 16.33 -9.83
N GLN A 727 72.83 15.43 -10.74
CA GLN A 727 72.53 15.55 -12.16
C GLN A 727 71.03 15.37 -12.44
N ILE A 728 70.37 14.45 -11.72
CA ILE A 728 68.93 14.23 -11.84
C ILE A 728 68.15 15.44 -11.33
N ALA A 729 68.48 15.92 -10.13
CA ALA A 729 67.83 17.08 -9.53
C ALA A 729 67.95 18.32 -10.44
N LYS A 730 69.13 18.55 -11.04
CA LYS A 730 69.39 19.62 -12.02
C LYS A 730 68.57 19.42 -13.31
N ALA A 731 68.58 18.21 -13.88
CA ALA A 731 67.84 17.89 -15.10
C ALA A 731 66.32 18.08 -14.92
N LYS A 732 65.80 17.86 -13.71
CA LYS A 732 64.39 17.98 -13.37
C LYS A 732 64.00 19.37 -12.83
N LYS A 733 64.97 20.28 -12.67
CA LYS A 733 64.80 21.63 -12.12
C LYS A 733 64.29 21.65 -10.67
N ASN A 734 64.54 20.59 -9.90
CA ASN A 734 64.20 20.49 -8.49
C ASN A 734 65.19 21.30 -7.64
N ARG A 735 64.87 22.59 -7.42
CA ARG A 735 65.76 23.54 -6.73
C ARG A 735 66.07 23.12 -5.29
N GLU A 736 65.07 22.60 -4.58
CA GLU A 736 65.19 22.17 -3.19
C GLU A 736 66.10 20.95 -3.07
N ALA A 737 65.94 19.95 -3.95
CA ALA A 737 66.83 18.79 -3.97
C ALA A 737 68.28 19.16 -4.31
N VAL A 738 68.51 20.11 -5.24
CA VAL A 738 69.86 20.62 -5.54
C VAL A 738 70.51 21.26 -4.31
N GLN A 739 69.77 22.10 -3.58
CA GLN A 739 70.27 22.74 -2.37
C GLN A 739 70.60 21.72 -1.27
N LEU A 740 69.71 20.75 -1.04
CA LEU A 740 69.93 19.69 -0.06
C LEU A 740 71.14 18.83 -0.42
N LEU A 741 71.25 18.36 -1.66
CA LEU A 741 72.38 17.54 -2.10
C LEU A 741 73.72 18.27 -1.91
N LEU A 742 73.82 19.55 -2.29
CA LEU A 742 75.03 20.35 -2.07
C LEU A 742 75.33 20.56 -0.59
N LYS A 743 74.31 20.81 0.24
CA LYS A 743 74.45 20.99 1.69
C LYS A 743 75.07 19.76 2.37
N TYR A 744 74.70 18.56 1.92
CA TYR A 744 75.20 17.30 2.49
C TYR A 744 76.43 16.73 1.75
N GLY A 745 77.06 17.49 0.85
CA GLY A 745 78.37 17.13 0.26
C GLY A 745 78.34 16.46 -1.11
N ALA A 746 77.29 16.66 -1.92
CA ALA A 746 77.30 16.26 -3.32
C ALA A 746 78.40 17.01 -4.09
N THR A 747 79.23 16.30 -4.85
CA THR A 747 80.29 16.92 -5.66
C THR A 747 79.66 17.65 -6.85
N PRO A 748 79.81 18.98 -6.97
CA PRO A 748 79.47 19.69 -8.19
C PRO A 748 80.48 19.26 -9.25
N LEU A 749 80.07 18.40 -10.18
CA LEU A 749 80.85 18.20 -11.40
C LEU A 749 80.76 19.49 -12.22
N GLU A 750 81.93 19.96 -12.65
CA GLU A 750 82.12 21.19 -13.45
C GLU A 750 81.18 21.30 -14.65
#